data_AF-A0A9R1IWH9-F1
#
_entry.id   AF-A0A9R1IWH9-F1
#
_cell.length_a   1.000
_cell.length_b   1.000
_cell.length_c   1.000
_cell.angle_alpha   90.00
_cell.angle_beta   90.00
_cell.angle_gamma   90.00
#
_symmetry.space_group_name_H-M   'P 1'
#
loop_
_entity.id
_entity.type
_entity.pdbx_description
1 polymer ?
#
loop_
_entity_poly.entity_id
_entity_poly.type
_entity_poly.pdbx_seq_one_letter_code
_entity_poly.pdbx_strand_id
1 'polypeptide(L)'
;MPPPRRALLSSLLRLRACSSLAHRPPRPPPPSSRRHQFVADPNAAAGTGRSSVGGNPLDPTQLLRDDPVSITASLWVSSFRAAAPGDAAPPPPPTLAPFLTRLELWVLAYQKAYADETGSYLPRSSIPASTLTSILTLRNAVIDARFRFGNRLTPYLHSPRAAASPDPATLSKRKLRALLTTPGPAPFQDRVVQELLLLLLEPVYEARFSPKSFAFRPGRSPHAALRSIRRSWAPYLWYIKGDLSPLLDSPDPALVVGALIRDVRDKKVVDLVRSALLTPVVTARPGDDDASKKKKKRKYQKKKVLPEGEPKPDPYWLQTFFGFAPEEALTQPDWGHCGVLSPLLANVCLDEFDKWMDEKIEEFYKPSKSDVVGGEDGIEQGNTSWPEFVPTSGPDKTRKVDYIRFGGHFLIGVRGPRADAAVIRKQLIEFCDQRFRIKLDNESLPIEHITKGIMFLDHVLCRRVVYPTLRYTATGGKIISEKGVGTLLSVTASLKQCIRQFRKLEFLKGDREPDPQPCFRMFHATQAHTNLQMNKLLTTMAEWYRYADNRKKVVNFCSYIIRGSLAKLYAAKYKLRSRAKVYKIASRNLSRPLKDKKGQSPEYTNLLRMGLVDSVDGLQYTRMSMVPDPDYTPLPSGWRPDHEKFLLEYIKLTDQQTLEEQRSCIREEGLITPQDHISMLVWSYKKNAVLLPSSKESDVQESIEDLGSDTDELNNKELGHGGHQGFPQPTEMS
;
A
#
# COMPACT_ATOMS: atom_id res chain seq x y z
N MET A 1 -17.26 17.95 -49.60
CA MET A 1 -16.45 17.87 -50.83
C MET A 1 -15.21 18.74 -50.67
N PRO A 2 -14.00 18.29 -51.04
CA PRO A 2 -13.53 16.91 -51.18
C PRO A 2 -12.60 16.47 -50.02
N PRO A 3 -12.21 15.17 -49.96
CA PRO A 3 -11.79 14.47 -48.75
C PRO A 3 -10.35 13.85 -48.88
N PRO A 4 -9.96 12.65 -48.33
CA PRO A 4 -8.77 12.48 -47.48
C PRO A 4 -7.71 11.48 -48.02
N ARG A 5 -6.48 11.43 -47.45
CA ARG A 5 -5.50 10.30 -47.55
C ARG A 5 -4.60 10.31 -46.29
N ARG A 6 -4.72 9.39 -45.32
CA ARG A 6 -4.18 8.01 -45.20
C ARG A 6 -2.67 7.83 -45.49
N ALA A 7 -1.98 7.30 -44.47
CA ALA A 7 -0.65 6.64 -44.43
C ALA A 7 0.56 7.56 -44.72
N LEU A 8 1.68 7.52 -43.99
CA LEU A 8 2.52 6.36 -43.69
C LEU A 8 3.38 6.60 -42.42
N LEU A 9 3.20 5.75 -41.42
CA LEU A 9 4.16 5.48 -40.34
C LEU A 9 5.02 4.29 -40.81
N SER A 10 6.17 4.54 -41.44
CA SER A 10 7.23 3.55 -41.62
C SER A 10 8.44 4.14 -42.35
N SER A 11 9.38 4.80 -41.65
CA SER A 11 10.75 5.01 -42.16
C SER A 11 11.65 5.75 -41.16
N LEU A 12 11.99 5.19 -40.00
CA LEU A 12 13.16 5.68 -39.22
C LEU A 12 13.85 4.55 -38.44
N LEU A 13 14.20 3.46 -39.12
CA LEU A 13 15.22 2.51 -38.70
C LEU A 13 15.96 1.99 -39.94
N ARG A 14 17.09 2.63 -40.30
CA ARG A 14 18.36 2.03 -40.77
C ARG A 14 19.21 3.06 -41.55
N LEU A 15 20.52 2.78 -41.53
CA LEU A 15 21.70 3.49 -42.09
C LEU A 15 22.34 4.44 -41.04
N ARG A 16 23.50 4.20 -40.40
CA ARG A 16 24.81 3.62 -40.82
C ARG A 16 25.24 4.16 -42.20
N ALA A 17 26.37 4.79 -42.44
CA ALA A 17 27.67 4.85 -41.75
C ALA A 17 28.60 5.91 -42.41
N CYS A 18 29.80 6.06 -41.83
CA CYS A 18 31.04 6.67 -42.36
C CYS A 18 31.14 8.21 -42.26
N SER A 19 32.25 8.84 -41.79
CA SER A 19 33.61 8.37 -41.46
C SER A 19 34.43 9.46 -40.71
N SER A 20 35.29 9.01 -39.78
CA SER A 20 36.66 9.50 -39.40
C SER A 20 36.91 10.99 -39.10
N LEU A 21 37.52 11.39 -37.97
CA LEU A 21 38.97 11.26 -37.66
C LEU A 21 39.29 11.61 -36.17
N ALA A 22 40.26 10.87 -35.59
CA ALA A 22 41.24 11.14 -34.48
C ALA A 22 40.83 12.02 -33.26
N HIS A 23 41.09 11.71 -31.98
CA HIS A 23 42.21 11.03 -31.29
C HIS A 23 41.73 10.41 -29.95
N ARG A 24 42.41 9.36 -29.47
CA ARG A 24 42.18 8.61 -28.20
C ARG A 24 43.05 9.11 -27.04
N PRO A 25 42.59 8.97 -25.78
CA PRO A 25 43.38 8.53 -24.62
C PRO A 25 43.02 7.09 -24.17
N PRO A 26 43.81 6.44 -23.27
CA PRO A 26 43.93 4.98 -23.19
C PRO A 26 42.86 4.29 -22.33
N ARG A 27 42.60 3.01 -22.65
CA ARG A 27 41.69 2.09 -21.94
C ARG A 27 42.44 1.25 -20.89
N PRO A 28 41.74 0.78 -19.84
CA PRO A 28 42.26 -0.16 -18.85
C PRO A 28 42.38 -1.60 -19.42
N PRO A 29 43.19 -2.47 -18.80
CA PRO A 29 43.46 -3.82 -19.31
C PRO A 29 42.32 -4.82 -19.00
N PRO A 30 42.19 -5.91 -19.81
CA PRO A 30 41.14 -6.92 -19.70
C PRO A 30 41.45 -8.01 -18.66
N PRO A 31 40.44 -8.78 -18.20
CA PRO A 31 40.63 -9.86 -17.23
C PRO A 31 41.27 -11.09 -17.89
N SER A 32 42.30 -11.64 -17.26
CA SER A 32 42.98 -12.85 -17.68
C SER A 32 42.28 -14.10 -17.14
N SER A 33 41.86 -14.97 -18.05
CA SER A 33 41.51 -16.36 -17.78
C SER A 33 42.79 -17.18 -17.57
N ARG A 34 43.00 -17.74 -16.37
CA ARG A 34 43.91 -18.88 -16.18
C ARG A 34 43.25 -19.96 -15.33
N ARG A 35 43.12 -21.12 -15.97
CA ARG A 35 42.86 -22.46 -15.41
C ARG A 35 43.76 -22.73 -14.21
N HIS A 36 43.21 -23.27 -13.13
CA HIS A 36 43.98 -24.06 -12.18
C HIS A 36 43.55 -25.53 -12.28
N GLN A 37 44.54 -26.35 -12.62
CA GLN A 37 44.50 -27.79 -12.81
C GLN A 37 44.30 -28.51 -11.47
N PHE A 38 43.52 -29.58 -11.53
CA PHE A 38 43.63 -30.73 -10.65
C PHE A 38 45.02 -31.36 -10.77
N VAL A 39 45.67 -31.59 -9.64
CA VAL A 39 46.71 -32.61 -9.48
C VAL A 39 46.40 -33.36 -8.19
N ALA A 40 46.05 -34.64 -8.33
CA ALA A 40 46.10 -35.63 -7.26
C ALA A 40 47.52 -36.20 -7.21
N ASP A 41 48.04 -36.55 -6.02
CA ASP A 41 48.54 -37.91 -5.65
C ASP A 41 49.22 -37.95 -4.25
N PRO A 42 49.58 -39.12 -3.65
CA PRO A 42 48.86 -39.72 -2.52
C PRO A 42 49.77 -40.12 -1.31
N ASN A 43 49.23 -40.90 -0.35
CA ASN A 43 49.87 -41.51 0.83
C ASN A 43 50.29 -40.57 1.98
N ALA A 44 50.29 -40.92 3.26
CA ALA A 44 49.62 -41.91 4.09
C ALA A 44 50.10 -41.59 5.54
N ALA A 45 49.20 -41.73 6.51
CA ALA A 45 49.45 -42.07 7.92
C ALA A 45 50.15 -41.09 8.90
N ALA A 46 49.49 -40.99 10.06
CA ALA A 46 50.00 -40.79 11.42
C ALA A 46 50.57 -39.42 11.83
N GLY A 47 49.89 -38.77 12.77
CA GLY A 47 50.40 -37.59 13.49
C GLY A 47 49.34 -36.91 14.33
N THR A 48 49.02 -37.51 15.48
CA THR A 48 48.27 -36.90 16.57
C THR A 48 48.75 -35.48 16.89
N GLY A 49 47.85 -34.51 16.86
CA GLY A 49 48.14 -33.14 17.28
C GLY A 49 46.86 -32.31 17.39
N ARG A 50 46.21 -32.37 18.56
CA ARG A 50 45.24 -31.36 18.98
C ARG A 50 45.91 -29.98 18.91
N SER A 51 45.52 -29.15 17.95
CA SER A 51 45.75 -27.71 18.01
C SER A 51 44.40 -27.02 18.26
N SER A 52 44.24 -26.62 19.52
CA SER A 52 43.17 -25.77 20.01
C SER A 52 43.17 -24.44 19.26
N VAL A 53 42.20 -24.23 18.37
CA VAL A 53 41.84 -22.88 17.92
C VAL A 53 41.01 -22.25 19.04
N GLY A 54 41.70 -21.53 19.93
CA GLY A 54 41.10 -20.70 20.97
C GLY A 54 40.41 -19.48 20.35
N GLY A 55 39.20 -19.66 19.84
CA GLY A 55 38.25 -18.57 19.63
C GLY A 55 37.37 -18.44 20.88
N ASN A 56 37.22 -17.23 21.43
CA ASN A 56 36.31 -17.00 22.54
C ASN A 56 34.89 -17.47 22.14
N PRO A 57 34.28 -18.45 22.84
CA PRO A 57 32.94 -18.95 22.53
C PRO A 57 31.80 -17.93 22.78
N LEU A 58 32.18 -16.68 23.08
CA LEU A 58 31.31 -15.56 23.44
C LEU A 58 31.36 -14.42 22.41
N ASP A 59 32.10 -14.55 21.30
CA ASP A 59 32.18 -13.48 20.31
C ASP A 59 30.88 -13.37 19.48
N PRO A 60 30.07 -12.30 19.64
CA PRO A 60 28.82 -12.11 18.90
C PRO A 60 29.00 -12.15 17.38
N THR A 61 30.18 -11.79 16.88
CA THR A 61 30.44 -11.69 15.45
C THR A 61 30.45 -13.06 14.75
N GLN A 62 30.71 -14.15 15.48
CA GLN A 62 30.71 -15.51 14.93
C GLN A 62 29.29 -16.06 14.69
N LEU A 63 28.28 -15.49 15.36
CA LEU A 63 26.85 -15.81 15.20
C LEU A 63 26.19 -15.02 14.06
N LEU A 64 26.92 -14.09 13.45
CA LEU A 64 26.44 -13.16 12.44
C LEU A 64 26.78 -13.66 11.02
N ARG A 65 26.46 -14.93 10.72
CA ARG A 65 26.90 -15.59 9.47
C ARG A 65 25.98 -15.32 8.29
N ASP A 66 24.67 -15.34 8.53
CA ASP A 66 23.69 -15.22 7.47
C ASP A 66 23.19 -13.77 7.34
N ASP A 67 22.60 -13.47 6.18
CA ASP A 67 21.90 -12.22 5.95
C ASP A 67 20.51 -12.26 6.61
N PRO A 68 20.19 -11.38 7.58
CA PRO A 68 18.88 -11.37 8.23
C PRO A 68 17.73 -11.16 7.24
N VAL A 69 17.94 -10.44 6.14
CA VAL A 69 16.90 -10.22 5.13
C VAL A 69 16.56 -11.54 4.43
N SER A 70 17.56 -12.36 4.09
CA SER A 70 17.35 -13.70 3.54
C SER A 70 16.54 -14.62 4.47
N ILE A 71 16.85 -14.59 5.78
CA ILE A 71 16.10 -15.37 6.78
C ILE A 71 14.64 -14.93 6.83
N THR A 72 14.38 -13.63 6.91
CA THR A 72 13.01 -13.11 6.92
C THR A 72 12.27 -13.43 5.62
N ALA A 73 12.93 -13.27 4.46
CA ALA A 73 12.35 -13.63 3.17
C ALA A 73 11.98 -15.12 3.08
N SER A 74 12.81 -16.01 3.65
CA SER A 74 12.49 -17.45 3.69
C SER A 74 11.23 -17.75 4.53
N LEU A 75 11.01 -16.99 5.60
CA LEU A 75 9.80 -17.07 6.44
C LEU A 75 8.55 -16.58 5.70
N TRP A 76 8.67 -15.50 4.91
CA TRP A 76 7.60 -15.03 4.02
C TRP A 76 7.25 -16.07 2.96
N VAL A 77 8.25 -16.63 2.29
CA VAL A 77 8.07 -17.64 1.24
C VAL A 77 7.39 -18.89 1.80
N SER A 78 7.83 -19.41 2.95
CA SER A 78 7.23 -20.60 3.56
C SER A 78 5.78 -20.36 4.00
N SER A 79 5.49 -19.20 4.60
CA SER A 79 4.14 -18.84 5.06
C SER A 79 3.15 -18.71 3.89
N PHE A 80 3.56 -18.05 2.80
CA PHE A 80 2.71 -17.89 1.61
C PHE A 80 2.55 -19.18 0.81
N ARG A 81 3.58 -20.03 0.75
CA ARG A 81 3.47 -21.36 0.13
C ARG A 81 2.46 -22.22 0.86
N ALA A 82 2.51 -22.22 2.19
CA ALA A 82 1.59 -22.97 3.02
C ALA A 82 0.12 -22.51 2.88
N ALA A 83 -0.10 -21.24 2.54
CA ALA A 83 -1.42 -20.67 2.33
C ALA A 83 -1.94 -20.78 0.88
N ALA A 84 -1.25 -21.49 -0.02
CA ALA A 84 -1.66 -21.60 -1.42
C ALA A 84 -2.95 -22.44 -1.60
N PRO A 85 -3.87 -22.03 -2.50
CA PRO A 85 -5.15 -22.70 -2.70
C PRO A 85 -4.95 -24.07 -3.38
N GLY A 86 -5.23 -25.15 -2.65
CA GLY A 86 -5.15 -26.54 -3.13
C GLY A 86 -5.26 -27.58 -2.01
N ASP A 87 -4.79 -27.25 -0.80
CA ASP A 87 -4.91 -28.13 0.36
C ASP A 87 -6.18 -27.85 1.15
N ALA A 88 -7.03 -28.88 1.32
CA ALA A 88 -8.31 -28.82 2.04
C ALA A 88 -8.18 -28.60 3.56
N ALA A 89 -6.97 -28.36 4.07
CA ALA A 89 -6.71 -28.08 5.47
C ALA A 89 -5.81 -26.84 5.61
N PRO A 90 -6.10 -25.93 6.57
CA PRO A 90 -5.19 -24.84 6.87
C PRO A 90 -3.80 -25.43 7.22
N PRO A 91 -2.72 -24.86 6.67
CA PRO A 91 -1.38 -25.39 6.90
C PRO A 91 -1.05 -25.48 8.40
N PRO A 92 -0.24 -26.45 8.84
CA PRO A 92 0.23 -26.49 10.20
C PRO A 92 0.96 -25.18 10.54
N PRO A 93 0.72 -24.60 11.71
CA PRO A 93 1.30 -23.32 12.07
C PRO A 93 2.83 -23.44 12.12
N PRO A 94 3.57 -22.48 11.53
CA PRO A 94 5.03 -22.54 11.47
C PRO A 94 5.61 -22.47 12.88
N THR A 95 6.63 -23.29 13.16
CA THR A 95 7.40 -23.22 14.40
C THR A 95 8.34 -22.01 14.34
N LEU A 96 8.01 -20.96 15.09
CA LEU A 96 8.73 -19.69 15.24
C LEU A 96 9.89 -19.78 16.25
N ALA A 97 9.88 -20.77 17.15
CA ALA A 97 10.91 -20.92 18.19
C ALA A 97 12.38 -20.94 17.68
N PRO A 98 12.72 -21.58 16.54
CA PRO A 98 14.08 -21.53 15.99
C PRO A 98 14.51 -20.12 15.60
N PHE A 99 13.59 -19.30 15.06
CA PHE A 99 13.89 -17.95 14.62
C PHE A 99 14.21 -17.01 15.80
N LEU A 100 13.58 -17.21 16.96
CA LEU A 100 13.91 -16.46 18.19
C LEU A 100 15.38 -16.62 18.62
N THR A 101 16.04 -17.72 18.27
CA THR A 101 17.44 -17.97 18.64
C THR A 101 18.45 -17.27 17.74
N ARG A 102 18.05 -16.87 16.53
CA ARG A 102 18.90 -16.26 15.49
C ARG A 102 19.28 -14.83 15.84
N LEU A 103 20.55 -14.58 16.20
CA LEU A 103 21.03 -13.24 16.58
C LEU A 103 20.81 -12.20 15.48
N GLU A 104 20.87 -12.63 14.22
CA GLU A 104 20.75 -11.75 13.06
C GLU A 104 19.40 -11.02 13.03
N LEU A 105 18.32 -11.69 13.44
CA LEU A 105 16.98 -11.08 13.53
C LEU A 105 16.89 -10.06 14.67
N TRP A 106 17.58 -10.31 15.80
CA TRP A 106 17.67 -9.34 16.90
C TRP A 106 18.43 -8.08 16.51
N VAL A 107 19.50 -8.23 15.71
CA VAL A 107 20.24 -7.08 15.17
C VAL A 107 19.36 -6.29 14.21
N LEU A 108 18.60 -6.96 13.33
CA LEU A 108 17.66 -6.28 12.43
C LEU A 108 16.57 -5.52 13.20
N ALA A 109 15.99 -6.14 14.22
CA ALA A 109 15.01 -5.51 15.11
C ALA A 109 15.60 -4.29 15.84
N TYR A 110 16.85 -4.39 16.31
CA TYR A 110 17.57 -3.26 16.90
C TYR A 110 17.77 -2.12 15.90
N GLN A 111 18.16 -2.41 14.65
CA GLN A 111 18.36 -1.40 13.62
C GLN A 111 17.06 -0.64 13.30
N LYS A 112 15.92 -1.34 13.26
CA LYS A 112 14.59 -0.72 13.10
C LYS A 112 14.25 0.19 14.27
N ALA A 113 14.32 -0.33 15.50
CA ALA A 113 14.05 0.46 16.70
C ALA A 113 15.00 1.67 16.84
N TYR A 114 16.27 1.53 16.45
CA TYR A 114 17.25 2.61 16.42
C TYR A 114 16.87 3.69 15.41
N ALA A 115 16.41 3.30 14.21
CA ALA A 115 15.98 4.22 13.18
C ALA A 115 14.75 5.02 13.60
N ASP A 116 13.79 4.38 14.27
CA ASP A 116 12.58 5.04 14.78
C ASP A 116 12.91 6.03 15.90
N GLU A 117 13.85 5.69 16.77
CA GLU A 117 14.25 6.61 17.82
C GLU A 117 15.08 7.76 17.25
N THR A 118 16.16 7.50 16.51
CA THR A 118 17.13 8.52 16.07
C THR A 118 16.71 9.29 14.82
N GLY A 119 15.84 8.72 13.98
CA GLY A 119 15.51 9.22 12.65
C GLY A 119 16.57 8.89 11.59
N SER A 120 17.56 8.04 11.91
CA SER A 120 18.68 7.67 11.03
C SER A 120 18.92 6.16 11.04
N TYR A 121 19.20 5.59 9.86
CA TYR A 121 19.50 4.16 9.75
C TYR A 121 20.97 3.88 10.07
N LEU A 122 21.21 2.94 11.00
CA LEU A 122 22.56 2.51 11.39
C LEU A 122 22.93 1.22 10.65
N PRO A 123 24.00 1.21 9.82
CA PRO A 123 24.45 0.00 9.16
C PRO A 123 25.05 -0.99 10.17
N ARG A 124 24.94 -2.29 9.86
CA ARG A 124 25.36 -3.40 10.74
C ARG A 124 26.84 -3.31 11.16
N SER A 125 27.71 -2.85 10.26
CA SER A 125 29.15 -2.67 10.52
C SER A 125 29.47 -1.55 11.51
N SER A 126 28.55 -0.60 11.72
CA SER A 126 28.73 0.52 12.63
C SER A 126 28.15 0.27 14.03
N ILE A 127 27.65 -0.94 14.30
CA ILE A 127 27.15 -1.31 15.63
C ILE A 127 28.34 -1.67 16.53
N PRO A 128 28.51 -1.00 17.69
CA PRO A 128 29.60 -1.32 18.61
C PRO A 128 29.53 -2.74 19.15
N ALA A 129 30.68 -3.38 19.37
CA ALA A 129 30.75 -4.74 19.92
C ALA A 129 30.08 -4.86 21.30
N SER A 130 30.19 -3.83 22.15
CA SER A 130 29.51 -3.78 23.44
C SER A 130 27.99 -3.84 23.30
N THR A 131 27.43 -3.15 22.31
CA THR A 131 26.00 -3.18 21.99
C THR A 131 25.57 -4.54 21.47
N LEU A 132 26.39 -5.20 20.64
CA LEU A 132 26.11 -6.58 20.19
C LEU A 132 26.05 -7.56 21.37
N THR A 133 26.95 -7.41 22.35
CA THR A 133 26.91 -8.20 23.58
C THR A 133 25.64 -7.92 24.39
N SER A 134 25.20 -6.66 24.51
CA SER A 134 23.92 -6.31 25.15
C SER A 134 22.70 -6.88 24.42
N ILE A 135 22.73 -6.94 23.09
CA ILE A 135 21.65 -7.57 22.31
C ILE A 135 21.63 -9.08 22.56
N LEU A 136 22.81 -9.72 22.64
CA LEU A 136 22.93 -11.13 23.01
C LEU A 136 22.37 -11.45 24.40
N THR A 137 22.68 -10.62 25.40
CA THR A 137 22.17 -10.82 26.76
C THR A 137 20.66 -10.64 26.82
N LEU A 138 20.11 -9.65 26.11
CA LEU A 138 18.67 -9.46 25.95
C LEU A 138 18.01 -10.68 25.31
N ARG A 139 18.56 -11.18 24.19
CA ARG A 139 18.07 -12.39 23.52
C ARG A 139 18.02 -13.57 24.48
N ASN A 140 19.13 -13.86 25.15
CA ASN A 140 19.21 -15.01 26.05
C ASN A 140 18.22 -14.86 27.22
N ALA A 141 18.05 -13.64 27.77
CA ALA A 141 17.05 -13.38 28.80
C ALA A 141 15.61 -13.65 28.33
N VAL A 142 15.29 -13.37 27.06
CA VAL A 142 13.98 -13.68 26.47
C VAL A 142 13.81 -15.18 26.25
N ILE A 143 14.84 -15.86 25.73
CA ILE A 143 14.81 -17.33 25.49
C ILE A 143 14.65 -18.10 26.80
N ASP A 144 15.28 -17.63 27.87
CA ASP A 144 15.24 -18.20 29.23
C ASP A 144 13.99 -17.78 30.03
N ALA A 145 13.05 -17.03 29.44
CA ALA A 145 11.86 -16.50 30.10
C ALA A 145 12.15 -15.63 31.35
N ARG A 146 13.33 -14.98 31.40
CA ARG A 146 13.73 -14.05 32.47
C ARG A 146 13.38 -12.59 32.16
N PHE A 147 13.13 -12.28 30.90
CA PHE A 147 12.75 -10.94 30.44
C PHE A 147 11.39 -10.52 30.98
N ARG A 148 11.26 -9.24 31.36
CA ARG A 148 10.00 -8.62 31.80
C ARG A 148 9.84 -7.27 31.12
N PHE A 149 8.69 -7.07 30.49
CA PHE A 149 8.30 -5.78 29.91
C PHE A 149 8.24 -4.70 30.99
N GLY A 150 8.57 -3.46 30.62
CA GLY A 150 8.55 -2.31 31.51
C GLY A 150 9.68 -2.24 32.54
N ASN A 151 10.68 -3.13 32.48
CA ASN A 151 11.83 -3.06 33.37
C ASN A 151 12.72 -1.84 33.04
N ARG A 152 12.60 -0.78 33.84
CA ARG A 152 13.41 0.45 33.75
C ARG A 152 14.61 0.48 34.68
N LEU A 153 14.68 -0.43 35.65
CA LEU A 153 15.69 -0.40 36.72
C LEU A 153 16.98 -1.10 36.28
N THR A 154 16.86 -2.23 35.59
CA THR A 154 17.97 -3.02 35.10
C THR A 154 17.75 -3.38 33.63
N PRO A 155 17.76 -2.40 32.72
CA PRO A 155 17.63 -2.68 31.29
C PRO A 155 18.84 -3.47 30.79
N TYR A 156 18.61 -4.49 29.96
CA TYR A 156 19.67 -5.22 29.28
C TYR A 156 20.28 -4.39 28.14
N LEU A 157 19.45 -3.51 27.55
CA LEU A 157 19.81 -2.66 26.42
C LEU A 157 19.34 -1.22 26.67
N HIS A 158 20.26 -0.28 26.55
CA HIS A 158 20.00 1.14 26.75
C HIS A 158 19.58 1.83 25.44
N SER A 159 18.80 2.91 25.57
CA SER A 159 18.49 3.78 24.43
C SER A 159 19.77 4.44 23.91
N PRO A 160 19.94 4.57 22.58
CA PRO A 160 21.05 5.31 21.98
C PRO A 160 21.11 6.79 22.38
N ARG A 161 19.98 7.38 22.81
CA ARG A 161 19.86 8.78 23.22
C ARG A 161 20.02 8.98 24.72
N ALA A 162 19.91 7.92 25.52
CA ALA A 162 20.09 8.03 26.95
C ALA A 162 21.57 8.26 27.26
N ALA A 163 21.90 9.41 27.85
CA ALA A 163 23.15 9.54 28.59
C ALA A 163 23.22 8.39 29.62
N ALA A 164 24.38 7.73 29.74
CA ALA A 164 24.58 6.54 30.58
C ALA A 164 23.73 6.62 31.85
N SER A 165 22.66 5.81 31.90
CA SER A 165 21.71 5.88 33.00
C SER A 165 22.47 5.52 34.28
N PRO A 166 22.45 6.36 35.32
CA PRO A 166 23.19 6.09 36.54
C PRO A 166 22.74 4.77 37.15
N ASP A 167 23.69 3.98 37.64
CA ASP A 167 23.41 2.67 38.23
C ASP A 167 22.29 2.75 39.26
N PRO A 168 21.31 1.83 39.26
CA PRO A 168 20.16 1.88 40.17
C PRO A 168 20.57 1.89 41.65
N ALA A 169 21.75 1.33 41.97
CA ALA A 169 22.35 1.34 43.31
C ALA A 169 22.82 2.73 43.77
N THR A 170 23.10 3.65 42.83
CA THR A 170 23.56 5.02 43.11
C THR A 170 22.41 6.03 43.19
N LEU A 171 21.17 5.61 42.90
CA LEU A 171 20.01 6.49 42.81
C LEU A 171 19.30 6.64 44.16
N SER A 172 18.95 7.88 44.51
CA SER A 172 18.15 8.15 45.71
C SER A 172 16.74 7.54 45.61
N LYS A 173 16.14 7.16 46.75
CA LYS A 173 14.76 6.62 46.83
C LYS A 173 13.73 7.49 46.10
N ARG A 174 13.93 8.81 46.07
CA ARG A 174 13.07 9.78 45.36
C ARG A 174 13.22 9.67 43.83
N LYS A 175 14.44 9.44 43.33
CA LYS A 175 14.73 9.31 41.89
C LYS A 175 14.31 7.94 41.35
N LEU A 176 14.42 6.89 42.18
CA LEU A 176 13.86 5.56 41.88
C LEU A 176 12.33 5.59 41.79
N ARG A 177 11.66 6.23 42.76
CA ARG A 177 10.21 6.44 42.69
C ARG A 177 9.83 7.22 41.44
N ALA A 178 10.54 8.32 41.13
CA ALA A 178 10.29 9.08 39.91
C ALA A 178 10.43 8.23 38.64
N LEU A 179 11.46 7.39 38.49
CA LEU A 179 11.60 6.54 37.29
C LEU A 179 10.48 5.51 37.12
N LEU A 180 9.94 5.00 38.24
CA LEU A 180 8.84 4.03 38.25
C LEU A 180 7.46 4.68 38.13
N THR A 181 7.27 5.91 38.60
CA THR A 181 5.98 6.61 38.59
C THR A 181 5.86 7.66 37.49
N THR A 182 6.93 7.97 36.75
CA THR A 182 6.87 8.94 35.65
C THR A 182 6.24 8.28 34.43
N PRO A 183 5.10 8.80 33.93
CA PRO A 183 4.53 8.34 32.68
C PRO A 183 5.54 8.61 31.57
N GLY A 184 5.89 7.58 30.82
CA GLY A 184 6.88 7.69 29.75
C GLY A 184 6.75 6.53 28.77
N PRO A 185 7.32 6.65 27.57
CA PRO A 185 7.24 5.62 26.53
C PRO A 185 7.83 4.29 27.03
N ALA A 186 7.42 3.19 26.39
CA ALA A 186 7.99 1.87 26.66
C ALA A 186 9.54 1.93 26.56
N PRO A 187 10.26 1.22 27.45
CA PRO A 187 11.72 1.10 27.37
C PRO A 187 12.21 0.71 25.98
N PHE A 188 13.39 1.20 25.59
CA PHE A 188 13.95 0.90 24.26
C PHE A 188 14.10 -0.61 23.99
N GLN A 189 14.54 -1.39 24.99
CA GLN A 189 14.62 -2.84 24.88
C GLN A 189 13.26 -3.50 24.57
N ASP A 190 12.16 -2.98 25.11
CA ASP A 190 10.82 -3.51 24.87
C ASP A 190 10.45 -3.30 23.40
N ARG A 191 10.80 -2.14 22.81
CA ARG A 191 10.60 -1.88 21.37
C ARG A 191 11.40 -2.84 20.51
N VAL A 192 12.65 -3.15 20.87
CA VAL A 192 13.46 -4.14 20.14
C VAL A 192 12.81 -5.53 20.17
N VAL A 193 12.28 -5.95 21.33
CA VAL A 193 11.54 -7.22 21.44
C VAL A 193 10.24 -7.19 20.63
N GLN A 194 9.51 -6.07 20.64
CA GLN A 194 8.28 -5.90 19.85
C GLN A 194 8.56 -5.92 18.34
N GLU A 195 9.61 -5.25 17.87
CA GLU A 195 10.04 -5.27 16.46
C GLU A 195 10.44 -6.68 16.01
N LEU A 196 11.12 -7.44 16.87
CA LEU A 196 11.42 -8.84 16.59
C LEU A 196 10.15 -9.67 16.47
N LEU A 197 9.21 -9.52 17.40
CA LEU A 197 7.93 -10.22 17.35
C LEU A 197 7.14 -9.83 16.09
N LEU A 198 7.18 -8.57 15.67
CA LEU A 198 6.53 -8.10 14.44
C LEU A 198 7.14 -8.78 13.21
N LEU A 199 8.47 -8.83 13.12
CA LEU A 199 9.20 -9.52 12.04
C LEU A 199 8.83 -11.00 11.91
N LEU A 200 8.46 -11.65 13.02
CA LEU A 200 8.10 -13.08 13.05
C LEU A 200 6.61 -13.33 12.80
N LEU A 201 5.73 -12.48 13.33
CA LEU A 201 4.28 -12.68 13.26
C LEU A 201 3.67 -12.11 11.97
N GLU A 202 4.20 -11.00 11.45
CA GLU A 202 3.68 -10.36 10.24
C GLU A 202 3.59 -11.33 9.04
N PRO A 203 4.62 -12.14 8.70
CA PRO A 203 4.55 -13.04 7.55
C PRO A 203 3.50 -14.15 7.70
N VAL A 204 3.32 -14.64 8.93
CA VAL A 204 2.37 -15.72 9.27
C VAL A 204 0.94 -15.25 9.08
N TYR A 205 0.63 -14.04 9.55
CA TYR A 205 -0.72 -13.49 9.48
C TYR A 205 -1.03 -12.86 8.13
N GLU A 206 -0.07 -12.20 7.49
CA GLU A 206 -0.28 -11.55 6.20
C GLU A 206 -0.68 -12.54 5.10
N ALA A 207 -0.14 -13.76 5.14
CA ALA A 207 -0.55 -14.85 4.24
C ALA A 207 -2.00 -15.32 4.44
N ARG A 208 -2.62 -15.05 5.60
CA ARG A 208 -3.93 -15.59 6.02
C ARG A 208 -5.04 -14.55 6.08
N PHE A 209 -4.68 -13.28 6.27
CA PHE A 209 -5.65 -12.19 6.37
C PHE A 209 -6.46 -11.99 5.10
N SER A 210 -7.76 -11.71 5.26
CA SER A 210 -8.67 -11.45 4.14
C SER A 210 -8.18 -10.30 3.24
N PRO A 211 -8.25 -10.41 1.90
CA PRO A 211 -7.84 -9.34 1.00
C PRO A 211 -8.68 -8.06 1.11
N LYS A 212 -9.84 -8.12 1.78
CA LYS A 212 -10.78 -7.00 1.99
C LYS A 212 -10.47 -6.16 3.23
N SER A 213 -9.43 -6.53 3.99
CA SER A 213 -8.90 -5.75 5.12
C SER A 213 -7.64 -4.96 4.71
N PHE A 214 -7.66 -3.63 4.90
CA PHE A 214 -6.62 -2.75 4.34
C PHE A 214 -5.71 -2.05 5.35
N ALA A 215 -6.19 -1.71 6.55
CA ALA A 215 -5.39 -0.91 7.49
C ALA A 215 -4.30 -1.72 8.18
N PHE A 216 -3.21 -1.06 8.58
CA PHE A 216 -2.09 -1.63 9.31
C PHE A 216 -1.42 -2.83 8.61
N ARG A 217 -1.46 -2.87 7.28
CA ARG A 217 -0.90 -3.96 6.47
C ARG A 217 0.07 -3.42 5.42
N PRO A 218 1.14 -4.16 5.10
CA PRO A 218 2.11 -3.75 4.11
C PRO A 218 1.45 -3.64 2.72
N GLY A 219 1.79 -2.60 1.96
CA GLY A 219 1.31 -2.41 0.58
C GLY A 219 -0.20 -2.17 0.40
N ARG A 220 -0.98 -2.11 1.49
CA ARG A 220 -2.40 -1.75 1.47
C ARG A 220 -2.60 -0.35 2.03
N SER A 221 -3.31 0.48 1.27
CA SER A 221 -3.51 1.90 1.61
C SER A 221 -5.00 2.27 1.53
N PRO A 222 -5.41 3.41 2.12
CA PRO A 222 -6.77 3.95 1.95
C PRO A 222 -7.15 4.07 0.46
N HIS A 223 -6.18 4.38 -0.39
CA HIS A 223 -6.35 4.44 -1.84
C HIS A 223 -6.62 3.08 -2.48
N ALA A 224 -6.00 2.00 -1.97
CA ALA A 224 -6.31 0.66 -2.42
C ALA A 224 -7.77 0.30 -2.08
N ALA A 225 -8.24 0.62 -0.87
CA ALA A 225 -9.63 0.42 -0.47
C ALA A 225 -10.61 1.20 -1.38
N LEU A 226 -10.37 2.49 -1.63
CA LEU A 226 -11.22 3.33 -2.49
C LEU A 226 -11.26 2.85 -3.95
N ARG A 227 -10.14 2.36 -4.47
CA ARG A 227 -10.09 1.77 -5.82
C ARG A 227 -10.84 0.45 -5.90
N SER A 228 -10.77 -0.38 -4.85
CA SER A 228 -11.56 -1.61 -4.75
C SER A 228 -13.06 -1.30 -4.81
N ILE A 229 -13.50 -0.32 -4.00
CA ILE A 229 -14.89 0.18 -4.02
C ILE A 229 -15.27 0.64 -5.42
N ARG A 230 -14.48 1.53 -6.05
CA ARG A 230 -14.79 2.04 -7.39
C ARG A 230 -15.03 0.96 -8.43
N ARG A 231 -14.29 -0.14 -8.33
CA ARG A 231 -14.36 -1.22 -9.32
C ARG A 231 -15.59 -2.10 -9.13
N SER A 232 -15.77 -2.70 -7.96
CA SER A 232 -16.75 -3.78 -7.79
C SER A 232 -18.06 -3.32 -7.14
N TRP A 233 -18.15 -2.07 -6.65
CA TRP A 233 -19.27 -1.64 -5.80
C TRP A 233 -20.39 -0.86 -6.50
N ALA A 234 -20.30 -0.67 -7.82
CA ALA A 234 -21.39 -0.07 -8.60
C ALA A 234 -22.78 -0.73 -8.43
N PRO A 235 -22.91 -2.07 -8.27
CA PRO A 235 -24.22 -2.71 -8.14
C PRO A 235 -24.87 -2.63 -6.74
N TYR A 236 -24.16 -2.17 -5.70
CA TYR A 236 -24.72 -2.13 -4.34
C TYR A 236 -25.51 -0.83 -4.11
N LEU A 237 -26.64 -0.95 -3.41
CA LEU A 237 -27.56 0.17 -3.18
C LEU A 237 -27.67 0.56 -1.71
N TRP A 238 -27.65 -0.44 -0.84
CA TRP A 238 -27.75 -0.27 0.60
C TRP A 238 -26.39 -0.50 1.22
N TYR A 239 -26.04 0.37 2.16
CA TYR A 239 -24.76 0.32 2.83
C TYR A 239 -24.97 0.33 4.33
N ILE A 240 -24.19 -0.51 5.02
CA ILE A 240 -24.12 -0.56 6.47
C ILE A 240 -22.72 -0.07 6.84
N LYS A 241 -22.66 1.06 7.54
CA LYS A 241 -21.42 1.57 8.13
C LYS A 241 -21.36 1.09 9.57
N GLY A 242 -20.21 0.58 10.00
CA GLY A 242 -20.00 0.22 11.40
C GLY A 242 -18.61 0.54 11.90
N ASP A 243 -18.48 0.52 13.22
CA ASP A 243 -17.28 0.92 13.93
C ASP A 243 -16.99 -0.04 15.09
N LEU A 244 -15.85 -0.73 15.01
CA LEU A 244 -15.28 -1.61 16.03
C LEU A 244 -14.06 -0.97 16.71
N SER A 245 -13.82 0.33 16.51
CA SER A 245 -12.73 1.06 17.16
C SER A 245 -12.70 0.95 18.68
N PRO A 246 -13.82 0.78 19.42
CA PRO A 246 -13.76 0.48 20.85
C PRO A 246 -12.90 -0.74 21.22
N LEU A 247 -12.76 -1.73 20.33
CA LEU A 247 -11.85 -2.87 20.53
C LEU A 247 -10.37 -2.49 20.42
N LEU A 248 -10.07 -1.42 19.68
CA LEU A 248 -8.71 -0.92 19.49
C LEU A 248 -8.24 -0.14 20.71
N ASP A 249 -9.15 0.57 21.40
CA ASP A 249 -8.83 1.41 22.55
C ASP A 249 -8.65 0.60 23.84
N SER A 250 -9.45 -0.45 24.05
CA SER A 250 -9.43 -1.28 25.26
C SER A 250 -9.46 -2.77 24.90
N PRO A 251 -8.30 -3.38 24.63
CA PRO A 251 -8.25 -4.80 24.27
C PRO A 251 -8.55 -5.70 25.48
N ASP A 252 -9.41 -6.72 25.29
CA ASP A 252 -9.49 -7.84 26.22
C ASP A 252 -8.29 -8.78 25.98
N PRO A 253 -7.33 -8.90 26.93
CA PRO A 253 -6.15 -9.74 26.73
C PRO A 253 -6.51 -11.21 26.45
N ALA A 254 -7.64 -11.70 26.98
CA ALA A 254 -8.09 -13.07 26.74
C ALA A 254 -8.50 -13.29 25.28
N LEU A 255 -9.17 -12.31 24.67
CA LEU A 255 -9.58 -12.35 23.27
C LEU A 255 -8.36 -12.32 22.34
N VAL A 256 -7.41 -11.42 22.60
CA VAL A 256 -6.18 -11.29 21.80
C VAL A 256 -5.36 -12.57 21.85
N VAL A 257 -5.16 -13.12 23.05
CA VAL A 257 -4.39 -14.36 23.25
C VAL A 257 -5.12 -15.56 22.64
N GLY A 258 -6.44 -15.62 22.74
CA GLY A 258 -7.26 -16.65 22.10
C GLY A 258 -7.08 -16.67 20.58
N ALA A 259 -7.18 -15.50 19.94
CA ALA A 259 -6.95 -15.34 18.51
C ALA A 259 -5.51 -15.67 18.10
N LEU A 260 -4.53 -15.33 18.94
CA LEU A 260 -3.11 -15.65 18.70
C LEU A 260 -2.85 -17.18 18.74
N ILE A 261 -3.39 -17.89 19.74
CA ILE A 261 -3.18 -19.33 19.93
C ILE A 261 -3.77 -20.16 18.78
N ARG A 262 -4.83 -19.67 18.14
CA ARG A 262 -5.45 -20.32 16.97
C ARG A 262 -4.44 -20.52 15.85
N ASP A 263 -3.59 -19.53 15.63
CA ASP A 263 -2.70 -19.45 14.47
C ASP A 263 -1.22 -19.67 14.81
N VAL A 264 -0.81 -19.51 16.07
CA VAL A 264 0.56 -19.70 16.55
C VAL A 264 0.58 -20.65 17.75
N ARG A 265 1.23 -21.83 17.61
CA ARG A 265 1.31 -22.85 18.68
C ARG A 265 2.51 -22.72 19.62
N ASP A 266 3.47 -21.84 19.31
CA ASP A 266 4.66 -21.66 20.13
C ASP A 266 4.37 -20.96 21.44
N LYS A 267 4.38 -21.73 22.53
CA LYS A 267 4.16 -21.24 23.89
C LYS A 267 5.05 -20.05 24.24
N LYS A 268 6.34 -20.08 23.87
CA LYS A 268 7.28 -18.99 24.17
C LYS A 268 6.85 -17.65 23.56
N VAL A 269 6.39 -17.65 22.32
CA VAL A 269 5.94 -16.43 21.62
C VAL A 269 4.62 -15.94 22.23
N VAL A 270 3.67 -16.87 22.43
CA VAL A 270 2.36 -16.56 23.01
C VAL A 270 2.49 -16.01 24.43
N ASP A 271 3.33 -16.62 25.27
CA ASP A 271 3.55 -16.19 26.66
C ASP A 271 4.26 -14.83 26.70
N LEU A 272 5.15 -14.54 25.76
CA LEU A 272 5.80 -13.24 25.64
C LEU A 272 4.78 -12.15 25.28
N VAL A 273 3.91 -12.37 24.28
CA VAL A 273 2.84 -11.43 23.92
C VAL A 273 1.84 -11.28 25.08
N ARG A 274 1.43 -12.38 25.72
CA ARG A 274 0.56 -12.35 26.91
C ARG A 274 1.18 -11.51 28.03
N SER A 275 2.47 -11.68 28.29
CA SER A 275 3.17 -10.92 29.32
C SER A 275 3.21 -9.42 29.00
N ALA A 276 3.36 -9.05 27.73
CA ALA A 276 3.32 -7.65 27.29
C ALA A 276 1.93 -7.03 27.51
N LEU A 277 0.85 -7.74 27.15
CA LEU A 277 -0.53 -7.28 27.31
C LEU A 277 -0.94 -7.11 28.78
N LEU A 278 -0.48 -8.01 29.66
CA LEU A 278 -0.80 -7.97 31.10
C LEU A 278 0.04 -6.97 31.90
N THR A 279 1.15 -6.50 31.35
CA THR A 279 2.03 -5.57 32.05
C THR A 279 1.37 -4.19 32.13
N PRO A 280 1.12 -3.64 33.34
CA PRO A 280 0.42 -2.38 33.48
C PRO A 280 1.28 -1.21 32.98
N VAL A 281 0.68 -0.37 32.15
CA VAL A 281 1.30 0.87 31.69
C VAL A 281 1.14 1.93 32.76
N VAL A 282 2.23 2.63 33.08
CA VAL A 282 2.16 3.83 33.93
C VAL A 282 1.61 4.98 33.09
N THR A 283 0.29 5.10 33.04
CA THR A 283 -0.40 6.23 32.41
C THR A 283 -0.49 7.42 33.37
N ALA A 284 -0.43 8.64 32.85
CA ALA A 284 -0.77 9.82 33.64
C ALA A 284 -2.26 9.75 34.03
N ARG A 285 -2.62 10.07 35.28
CA ARG A 285 -4.02 10.06 35.70
C ARG A 285 -4.83 11.05 34.84
N PRO A 286 -6.00 10.66 34.29
CA PRO A 286 -6.90 11.57 33.59
C PRO A 286 -7.55 12.49 34.64
N GLY A 287 -6.94 13.65 34.86
CA GLY A 287 -7.38 14.62 35.89
C GLY A 287 -6.39 15.77 36.13
N ASP A 288 -5.11 15.58 35.80
CA ASP A 288 -4.11 16.66 35.88
C ASP A 288 -4.05 17.54 34.62
N ASP A 289 -4.71 17.15 33.52
CA ASP A 289 -4.78 17.96 32.30
C ASP A 289 -5.86 19.07 32.33
N ASP A 290 -6.86 18.94 33.22
CA ASP A 290 -7.98 19.88 33.29
C ASP A 290 -7.82 20.95 34.39
N ALA A 291 -6.82 20.78 35.28
CA ALA A 291 -6.43 21.79 36.25
C ALA A 291 -5.35 22.72 35.67
N SER A 292 -5.81 23.79 35.00
CA SER A 292 -5.07 25.06 34.79
C SER A 292 -4.13 25.24 33.60
N LYS A 293 -4.63 25.04 32.36
CA LYS A 293 -4.23 25.94 31.25
C LYS A 293 -5.00 27.26 31.33
N LYS A 294 -4.82 28.03 32.41
CA LYS A 294 -5.03 29.49 32.34
C LYS A 294 -4.14 29.96 31.18
N LYS A 295 -4.75 30.44 30.09
CA LYS A 295 -4.07 31.07 28.95
C LYS A 295 -3.28 32.28 29.47
N LYS A 296 -2.12 32.08 30.07
CA LYS A 296 -1.11 33.12 30.24
C LYS A 296 -0.75 33.53 28.82
N LYS A 297 -1.01 34.79 28.46
CA LYS A 297 -0.49 35.41 27.24
C LYS A 297 0.99 35.03 27.15
N ARG A 298 1.35 34.16 26.18
CA ARG A 298 2.73 33.72 25.98
C ARG A 298 3.54 34.98 25.66
N LYS A 299 4.29 35.48 26.64
CA LYS A 299 5.38 36.43 26.37
C LYS A 299 6.32 35.73 25.39
N TYR A 300 6.73 36.48 24.38
CA TYR A 300 7.65 36.06 23.32
C TYR A 300 8.89 35.40 23.92
N GLN A 301 8.94 34.06 23.95
CA GLN A 301 10.13 33.33 24.38
C GLN A 301 11.12 33.38 23.21
N LYS A 302 12.29 34.00 23.44
CA LYS A 302 13.48 33.81 22.59
C LYS A 302 13.67 32.30 22.38
N LYS A 303 13.94 31.89 21.13
CA LYS A 303 14.21 30.49 20.75
C LYS A 303 15.11 29.85 21.81
N LYS A 304 14.61 28.85 22.54
CA LYS A 304 15.52 27.83 23.06
C LYS A 304 16.08 27.15 21.82
N VAL A 305 17.39 27.25 21.61
CA VAL A 305 18.09 26.31 20.74
C VAL A 305 17.70 24.93 21.28
N LEU A 306 17.05 24.11 20.45
CA LEU A 306 16.75 22.73 20.83
C LEU A 306 18.08 22.11 21.28
N PRO A 307 18.16 21.50 22.47
CA PRO A 307 19.35 20.75 22.86
C PRO A 307 19.71 19.75 21.76
N GLU A 308 20.99 19.53 21.49
CA GLU A 308 21.47 18.68 20.37
C GLU A 308 20.92 17.25 20.38
N GLY A 309 20.28 16.80 21.47
CA GLY A 309 19.66 15.48 21.61
C GLY A 309 18.13 15.42 21.55
N GLU A 310 17.39 16.54 21.45
CA GLU A 310 15.92 16.49 21.30
C GLU A 310 15.53 16.23 19.83
N PRO A 311 14.55 15.33 19.55
CA PRO A 311 14.10 15.09 18.19
C PRO A 311 13.62 16.40 17.57
N LYS A 312 14.07 16.68 16.33
CA LYS A 312 13.53 17.81 15.56
C LYS A 312 12.02 17.62 15.51
N PRO A 313 11.21 18.60 15.94
CA PRO A 313 9.76 18.48 15.90
C PRO A 313 9.33 18.22 14.46
N ASP A 314 8.29 17.40 14.30
CA ASP A 314 7.76 17.08 12.97
C ASP A 314 7.54 18.35 12.16
N PRO A 315 7.83 18.31 10.85
CA PRO A 315 7.64 19.47 10.00
C PRO A 315 6.17 19.88 10.04
N TYR A 316 5.93 21.20 10.07
CA TYR A 316 4.59 21.75 10.27
C TYR A 316 3.57 21.25 9.26
N TRP A 317 3.99 21.02 8.01
CA TRP A 317 3.11 20.48 6.97
C TRP A 317 2.58 19.08 7.31
N LEU A 318 3.41 18.24 7.96
CA LEU A 318 3.06 16.86 8.30
C LEU A 318 2.07 16.83 9.46
N GLN A 319 2.32 17.63 10.50
CA GLN A 319 1.37 17.83 11.60
C GLN A 319 0.02 18.37 11.10
N THR A 320 0.06 19.31 10.15
CA THR A 320 -1.14 19.85 9.53
C THR A 320 -1.89 18.78 8.74
N PHE A 321 -1.18 17.96 7.95
CA PHE A 321 -1.76 16.88 7.16
C PHE A 321 -2.37 15.77 8.02
N PHE A 322 -1.71 15.31 9.09
CA PHE A 322 -2.31 14.34 10.01
C PHE A 322 -3.50 14.91 10.78
N GLY A 323 -3.55 16.24 10.95
CA GLY A 323 -4.76 16.92 11.41
C GLY A 323 -5.96 16.83 10.45
N PHE A 324 -5.74 16.48 9.18
CA PHE A 324 -6.78 16.15 8.19
C PHE A 324 -7.12 14.66 8.14
N ALA A 325 -6.47 13.81 8.93
CA ALA A 325 -6.73 12.38 8.85
C ALA A 325 -8.22 12.08 9.06
N PRO A 326 -8.81 11.18 8.25
CA PRO A 326 -10.20 10.78 8.40
C PRO A 326 -10.38 10.13 9.77
N GLU A 327 -11.60 10.19 10.31
CA GLU A 327 -11.94 9.53 11.59
C GLU A 327 -11.50 8.07 11.58
N GLU A 328 -11.67 7.41 10.42
CA GLU A 328 -11.31 6.00 10.26
C GLU A 328 -9.80 5.69 10.31
N ALA A 329 -8.93 6.70 10.21
CA ALA A 329 -7.48 6.56 10.29
C ALA A 329 -6.88 7.28 11.51
N LEU A 330 -7.69 7.92 12.35
CA LEU A 330 -7.21 8.58 13.58
C LEU A 330 -6.91 7.57 14.69
N THR A 331 -7.65 6.46 14.74
CA THR A 331 -7.53 5.44 15.77
C THR A 331 -6.36 4.51 15.44
N GLN A 332 -5.21 4.74 16.06
CA GLN A 332 -4.10 3.80 16.06
C GLN A 332 -4.08 3.08 17.41
N PRO A 333 -4.17 1.73 17.44
CA PRO A 333 -4.11 1.00 18.70
C PRO A 333 -2.72 1.18 19.32
N ASP A 334 -2.69 1.53 20.61
CA ASP A 334 -1.46 1.61 21.41
C ASP A 334 -1.67 0.86 22.73
N TRP A 335 -1.35 -0.43 22.72
CA TRP A 335 -1.56 -1.33 23.85
C TRP A 335 -0.33 -1.38 24.76
N GLY A 336 0.20 -0.21 25.12
CA GLY A 336 1.24 -0.09 26.13
C GLY A 336 2.56 -0.75 25.75
N HIS A 337 2.89 -1.86 26.43
CA HIS A 337 4.09 -2.67 26.11
C HIS A 337 3.94 -3.51 24.84
N CYS A 338 2.79 -3.42 24.16
CA CYS A 338 2.58 -3.94 22.81
C CYS A 338 2.60 -2.86 21.74
N GLY A 339 2.95 -1.59 22.01
CA GLY A 339 2.84 -0.45 21.07
C GLY A 339 3.04 -0.78 19.58
N VAL A 340 4.22 -1.26 19.19
CA VAL A 340 4.57 -1.64 17.79
C VAL A 340 3.73 -2.82 17.27
N LEU A 341 3.40 -3.78 18.14
CA LEU A 341 2.61 -4.98 17.81
C LEU A 341 1.10 -4.72 17.76
N SER A 342 0.60 -3.70 18.47
CA SER A 342 -0.83 -3.44 18.64
C SER A 342 -1.59 -3.40 17.30
N PRO A 343 -1.08 -2.73 16.23
CA PRO A 343 -1.79 -2.70 14.95
C PRO A 343 -1.93 -4.08 14.30
N LEU A 344 -0.90 -4.93 14.39
CA LEU A 344 -0.96 -6.31 13.89
C LEU A 344 -1.93 -7.13 14.73
N LEU A 345 -1.80 -7.10 16.06
CA LEU A 345 -2.65 -7.87 16.98
C LEU A 345 -4.12 -7.47 16.89
N ALA A 346 -4.41 -6.18 16.67
CA ALA A 346 -5.76 -5.71 16.40
C ALA A 346 -6.34 -6.37 15.14
N ASN A 347 -5.57 -6.46 14.06
CA ASN A 347 -6.00 -7.17 12.85
C ASN A 347 -6.15 -8.68 13.09
N VAL A 348 -5.31 -9.30 13.93
CA VAL A 348 -5.46 -10.70 14.33
C VAL A 348 -6.79 -10.94 15.05
N CYS A 349 -7.21 -10.03 15.92
CA CYS A 349 -8.50 -10.13 16.60
C CYS A 349 -9.68 -9.94 15.64
N LEU A 350 -9.57 -8.95 14.75
CA LEU A 350 -10.62 -8.62 13.77
C LEU A 350 -10.67 -9.59 12.58
N ASP A 351 -9.70 -10.48 12.43
CA ASP A 351 -9.72 -11.53 11.40
C ASP A 351 -10.89 -12.51 11.59
N GLU A 352 -11.37 -12.72 12.82
CA GLU A 352 -12.60 -13.48 13.06
C GLU A 352 -13.83 -12.82 12.43
N PHE A 353 -13.90 -11.49 12.47
CA PHE A 353 -14.96 -10.73 11.79
C PHE A 353 -14.82 -10.84 10.28
N ASP A 354 -13.60 -10.73 9.76
CA ASP A 354 -13.34 -10.84 8.31
C ASP A 354 -13.76 -12.22 7.77
N LYS A 355 -13.43 -13.31 8.49
CA LYS A 355 -13.85 -14.68 8.15
C LYS A 355 -15.37 -14.85 8.20
N TRP A 356 -16.02 -14.35 9.24
CA TRP A 356 -17.48 -14.36 9.33
C TRP A 356 -18.13 -13.60 8.16
N MET A 357 -17.56 -12.46 7.77
CA MET A 357 -18.04 -11.72 6.61
C MET A 357 -17.82 -12.47 5.29
N ASP A 358 -16.68 -13.12 5.11
CA ASP A 358 -16.39 -13.93 3.92
C ASP A 358 -17.38 -15.11 3.81
N GLU A 359 -17.69 -15.80 4.91
CA GLU A 359 -18.77 -16.82 4.96
C GLU A 359 -20.14 -16.24 4.56
N LYS A 360 -20.49 -15.05 5.08
CA LYS A 360 -21.77 -14.40 4.75
C LYS A 360 -21.87 -13.95 3.30
N ILE A 361 -20.76 -13.61 2.67
CA ILE A 361 -20.73 -13.25 1.24
C ILE A 361 -21.12 -14.47 0.39
N GLU A 362 -20.57 -15.64 0.71
CA GLU A 362 -20.87 -16.89 0.02
C GLU A 362 -22.31 -17.34 0.28
N GLU A 363 -22.77 -17.31 1.55
CA GLU A 363 -24.13 -17.69 1.93
C GLU A 363 -25.21 -16.82 1.26
N PHE A 364 -24.94 -15.52 1.13
CA PHE A 364 -25.90 -14.57 0.59
C PHE A 364 -25.93 -14.55 -0.95
N TYR A 365 -24.92 -15.12 -1.61
CA TYR A 365 -24.82 -15.10 -3.06
C TYR A 365 -25.91 -15.96 -3.70
N LYS A 366 -26.85 -15.33 -4.39
CA LYS A 366 -27.90 -16.01 -5.17
C LYS A 366 -27.87 -15.51 -6.60
N PRO A 367 -27.33 -16.27 -7.55
CA PRO A 367 -27.29 -15.86 -8.95
C PRO A 367 -28.70 -15.89 -9.55
N SER A 368 -29.00 -14.94 -10.46
CA SER A 368 -30.25 -14.94 -11.22
C SER A 368 -29.98 -15.16 -12.69
N LYS A 369 -30.81 -15.98 -13.35
CA LYS A 369 -30.71 -16.31 -14.78
C LYS A 369 -30.99 -15.13 -15.72
N SER A 370 -31.70 -14.10 -15.24
CA SER A 370 -32.04 -12.90 -16.03
C SER A 370 -31.00 -11.79 -15.94
N ASP A 371 -30.05 -11.89 -15.00
CA ASP A 371 -28.95 -10.94 -14.88
C ASP A 371 -27.82 -11.43 -15.80
N VAL A 372 -27.71 -10.82 -16.98
CA VAL A 372 -26.49 -10.90 -17.81
C VAL A 372 -25.39 -10.12 -17.08
N VAL A 373 -24.86 -10.73 -16.02
CA VAL A 373 -23.68 -10.28 -15.30
C VAL A 373 -22.75 -11.49 -15.31
N GLY A 374 -22.04 -11.66 -16.43
CA GLY A 374 -21.16 -12.78 -16.71
C GLY A 374 -21.70 -13.67 -17.83
N GLY A 375 -20.95 -13.76 -18.94
CA GLY A 375 -21.11 -14.87 -19.88
C GLY A 375 -20.82 -16.19 -19.18
N GLU A 376 -21.25 -17.30 -19.78
CA GLU A 376 -21.22 -18.65 -19.21
C GLU A 376 -19.80 -19.16 -18.86
N ASP A 377 -18.75 -18.46 -19.30
CA ASP A 377 -17.37 -18.71 -18.90
C ASP A 377 -16.98 -17.69 -17.83
N GLY A 378 -16.49 -18.15 -16.67
CA GLY A 378 -16.05 -17.34 -15.51
C GLY A 378 -14.91 -16.33 -15.75
N ILE A 379 -14.78 -15.81 -16.96
CA ILE A 379 -13.91 -14.74 -17.37
C ILE A 379 -14.75 -13.44 -17.31
N GLU A 380 -14.35 -12.51 -16.44
CA GLU A 380 -14.80 -11.11 -16.46
C GLU A 380 -14.31 -10.41 -17.75
N GLN A 381 -14.74 -10.87 -18.93
CA GLN A 381 -14.57 -10.22 -20.23
C GLN A 381 -15.82 -9.41 -20.58
N GLY A 382 -16.34 -8.65 -19.60
CA GLY A 382 -17.19 -7.52 -19.90
C GLY A 382 -16.30 -6.37 -20.36
N ASN A 383 -16.53 -5.85 -21.57
CA ASN A 383 -15.82 -4.68 -22.12
C ASN A 383 -15.63 -3.60 -21.03
N THR A 384 -14.40 -3.45 -20.54
CA THR A 384 -13.99 -2.55 -19.45
C THR A 384 -14.07 -1.05 -19.79
N SER A 385 -14.67 -0.69 -20.93
CA SER A 385 -14.73 0.68 -21.42
C SER A 385 -15.97 1.45 -20.98
N TRP A 386 -17.03 0.77 -20.49
CA TRP A 386 -18.23 1.43 -20.02
C TRP A 386 -18.86 0.74 -18.80
N PRO A 387 -19.44 1.49 -17.86
CA PRO A 387 -20.06 0.94 -16.66
C PRO A 387 -21.32 0.17 -17.05
N GLU A 388 -21.43 -1.07 -16.59
CA GLU A 388 -22.63 -1.89 -16.73
C GLU A 388 -23.89 -1.09 -16.38
N PHE A 389 -24.85 -1.09 -17.30
CA PHE A 389 -26.20 -0.66 -17.02
C PHE A 389 -26.77 -1.63 -15.98
N VAL A 390 -26.86 -1.21 -14.72
CA VAL A 390 -27.46 -2.03 -13.66
C VAL A 390 -28.86 -1.48 -13.33
N PRO A 391 -29.94 -2.09 -13.85
CA PRO A 391 -31.30 -1.70 -13.48
C PRO A 391 -31.54 -2.00 -11.99
N THR A 392 -32.21 -1.07 -11.31
CA THR A 392 -32.08 -0.87 -9.85
C THR A 392 -32.75 -1.91 -8.95
N SER A 393 -33.74 -2.66 -9.38
CA SER A 393 -34.44 -3.57 -8.45
C SER A 393 -35.34 -4.52 -9.21
N GLY A 394 -35.51 -5.73 -8.70
CA GLY A 394 -36.36 -6.78 -9.24
C GLY A 394 -36.28 -8.02 -8.33
N PRO A 395 -37.37 -8.79 -8.15
CA PRO A 395 -37.35 -10.03 -7.38
C PRO A 395 -36.29 -11.00 -7.94
N ASP A 396 -36.20 -11.08 -9.28
CA ASP A 396 -35.35 -12.00 -10.04
C ASP A 396 -33.93 -11.45 -10.30
N LYS A 397 -33.29 -10.81 -9.32
CA LYS A 397 -31.93 -10.25 -9.50
C LYS A 397 -30.91 -10.90 -8.59
N THR A 398 -29.67 -10.99 -9.08
CA THR A 398 -28.52 -11.48 -8.34
C THR A 398 -28.44 -10.80 -6.98
N ARG A 399 -28.52 -11.59 -5.91
CA ARG A 399 -28.29 -11.11 -4.54
C ARG A 399 -26.81 -11.26 -4.25
N LYS A 400 -26.19 -10.17 -3.81
CA LYS A 400 -24.75 -10.12 -3.53
C LYS A 400 -24.48 -9.17 -2.37
N VAL A 401 -23.52 -9.54 -1.54
CA VAL A 401 -22.97 -8.71 -0.47
C VAL A 401 -21.47 -8.61 -0.67
N ASP A 402 -20.90 -7.48 -0.27
CA ASP A 402 -19.46 -7.29 -0.20
C ASP A 402 -19.11 -6.38 0.96
N TYR A 403 -17.88 -6.44 1.45
CA TYR A 403 -17.42 -5.61 2.55
C TYR A 403 -15.98 -5.16 2.37
N ILE A 404 -15.64 -4.06 3.03
CA ILE A 404 -14.29 -3.53 3.13
C ILE A 404 -14.06 -3.05 4.55
N ARG A 405 -12.92 -3.44 5.13
CA ARG A 405 -12.50 -3.02 6.47
C ARG A 405 -11.25 -2.14 6.41
N PHE A 406 -11.27 -1.05 7.16
CA PHE A 406 -10.15 -0.16 7.39
C PHE A 406 -10.01 0.11 8.89
N GLY A 407 -9.14 -0.65 9.56
CA GLY A 407 -8.92 -0.56 10.99
C GLY A 407 -10.11 -1.17 11.73
N GLY A 408 -10.67 -0.41 12.68
CA GLY A 408 -11.93 -0.76 13.35
C GLY A 408 -13.17 -0.42 12.52
N HIS A 409 -13.06 0.45 11.53
CA HIS A 409 -14.19 0.85 10.71
C HIS A 409 -14.39 -0.09 9.53
N PHE A 410 -15.64 -0.39 9.22
CA PHE A 410 -15.99 -1.24 8.10
C PHE A 410 -17.21 -0.71 7.36
N LEU A 411 -17.31 -1.09 6.10
CA LEU A 411 -18.40 -0.76 5.21
C LEU A 411 -18.89 -2.06 4.57
N ILE A 412 -20.20 -2.30 4.57
CA ILE A 412 -20.84 -3.44 3.91
C ILE A 412 -21.78 -2.91 2.84
N GLY A 413 -21.60 -3.36 1.59
CA GLY A 413 -22.48 -3.08 0.47
C GLY A 413 -23.43 -4.25 0.20
N VAL A 414 -24.74 -3.97 0.10
CA VAL A 414 -25.78 -4.96 -0.13
C VAL A 414 -26.51 -4.68 -1.45
N ARG A 415 -26.56 -5.69 -2.32
CA ARG A 415 -27.32 -5.71 -3.57
C ARG A 415 -28.61 -6.47 -3.33
N GLY A 416 -29.67 -5.73 -2.99
CA GLY A 416 -30.96 -6.29 -2.64
C GLY A 416 -31.91 -5.22 -2.07
N PRO A 417 -33.12 -5.61 -1.63
CA PRO A 417 -34.00 -4.75 -0.84
C PRO A 417 -33.40 -4.36 0.51
N ARG A 418 -33.95 -3.32 1.13
CA ARG A 418 -33.57 -2.86 2.48
C ARG A 418 -33.74 -3.95 3.54
N ALA A 419 -34.69 -4.86 3.34
CA ALA A 419 -34.95 -5.98 4.26
C ALA A 419 -33.70 -6.86 4.43
N ASP A 420 -33.01 -7.18 3.34
CA ASP A 420 -31.80 -8.00 3.36
C ASP A 420 -30.69 -7.34 4.18
N ALA A 421 -30.50 -6.02 4.00
CA ALA A 421 -29.55 -5.25 4.79
C ALA A 421 -29.93 -5.25 6.29
N ALA A 422 -31.22 -5.25 6.62
CA ALA A 422 -31.68 -5.34 8.01
C ALA A 422 -31.43 -6.71 8.63
N VAL A 423 -31.55 -7.80 7.86
CA VAL A 423 -31.21 -9.16 8.30
C VAL A 423 -29.72 -9.27 8.61
N ILE A 424 -28.86 -8.83 7.68
CA ILE A 424 -27.41 -8.84 7.87
C ILE A 424 -27.02 -8.01 9.10
N ARG A 425 -27.63 -6.82 9.28
CA ARG A 425 -27.39 -5.99 10.46
C ARG A 425 -27.76 -6.70 11.76
N LYS A 426 -28.88 -7.44 11.80
CA LYS A 426 -29.29 -8.18 13.01
C LYS A 426 -28.28 -9.28 13.35
N GLN A 427 -27.87 -10.06 12.35
CA GLN A 427 -26.87 -11.12 12.51
C GLN A 427 -25.52 -10.54 12.95
N LEU A 428 -25.13 -9.38 12.42
CA LEU A 428 -23.93 -8.65 12.80
C LEU A 428 -23.95 -8.23 14.28
N ILE A 429 -25.07 -7.70 14.77
CA ILE A 429 -25.22 -7.30 16.18
C ILE A 429 -25.05 -8.53 17.09
N GLU A 430 -25.71 -9.64 16.75
CA GLU A 430 -25.61 -10.89 17.50
C GLU A 430 -24.18 -11.45 17.52
N PHE A 431 -23.50 -11.43 16.37
CA PHE A 431 -22.11 -11.86 16.26
C PHE A 431 -21.17 -11.02 17.13
N CYS A 432 -21.29 -9.68 17.07
CA CYS A 432 -20.46 -8.78 17.85
C CYS A 432 -20.67 -8.92 19.37
N ASP A 433 -21.91 -9.16 19.81
CA ASP A 433 -22.21 -9.40 21.22
C ASP A 433 -21.64 -10.75 21.70
N GLN A 434 -21.76 -11.80 20.90
CA GLN A 434 -21.27 -13.14 21.26
C GLN A 434 -19.74 -13.25 21.25
N ARG A 435 -19.07 -12.70 20.23
CA ARG A 435 -17.62 -12.87 20.02
C ARG A 435 -16.79 -11.78 20.67
N PHE A 436 -17.19 -10.52 20.47
CA PHE A 436 -16.43 -9.37 20.94
C PHE A 436 -16.96 -8.77 22.24
N ARG A 437 -18.13 -9.24 22.74
CA ARG A 437 -18.82 -8.69 23.92
C ARG A 437 -19.12 -7.19 23.78
N ILE A 438 -19.34 -6.74 22.54
CA ILE A 438 -19.73 -5.37 22.23
C ILE A 438 -21.20 -5.34 21.83
N LYS A 439 -21.96 -4.52 22.55
CA LYS A 439 -23.35 -4.23 22.21
C LYS A 439 -23.39 -3.13 21.17
N LEU A 440 -23.73 -3.51 19.94
CA LEU A 440 -23.99 -2.57 18.84
C LEU A 440 -25.49 -2.32 18.72
N ASP A 441 -25.87 -1.07 18.52
CA ASP A 441 -27.25 -0.63 18.35
C ASP A 441 -27.59 -0.31 16.89
N ASN A 442 -28.88 -0.15 16.62
CA ASN A 442 -29.37 0.28 15.30
C ASN A 442 -28.85 1.68 14.88
N GLU A 443 -28.50 2.53 15.85
CA GLU A 443 -27.92 3.85 15.62
C GLU A 443 -26.44 3.78 15.27
N SER A 444 -25.68 2.87 15.89
CA SER A 444 -24.27 2.66 15.56
C SER A 444 -24.08 1.98 14.20
N LEU A 445 -25.10 1.29 13.70
CA LEU A 445 -25.12 0.61 12.39
C LEU A 445 -26.22 1.19 11.47
N PRO A 446 -26.07 2.44 10.99
CA PRO A 446 -27.03 3.06 10.11
C PRO A 446 -27.06 2.36 8.74
N ILE A 447 -28.27 2.06 8.27
CA ILE A 447 -28.50 1.55 6.90
C ILE A 447 -28.87 2.72 6.00
N GLU A 448 -27.92 3.10 5.13
CA GLU A 448 -28.06 4.22 4.20
C GLU A 448 -28.23 3.74 2.76
N HIS A 449 -28.97 4.52 1.97
CA HIS A 449 -29.06 4.30 0.53
C HIS A 449 -28.02 5.16 -0.17
N ILE A 450 -27.42 4.64 -1.25
CA ILE A 450 -26.35 5.31 -2.02
C ILE A 450 -26.71 6.71 -2.54
N THR A 451 -28.00 7.03 -2.66
CA THR A 451 -28.47 8.36 -3.09
C THR A 451 -28.22 9.45 -2.05
N LYS A 452 -28.12 9.11 -0.76
CA LYS A 452 -27.81 10.08 0.31
C LYS A 452 -26.33 10.51 0.28
N GLY A 453 -25.47 9.66 -0.29
CA GLY A 453 -24.02 9.83 -0.26
C GLY A 453 -23.44 9.27 1.03
N ILE A 454 -22.62 8.23 0.93
CA ILE A 454 -22.05 7.53 2.09
C ILE A 454 -20.62 8.01 2.32
N MET A 455 -20.32 8.45 3.53
CA MET A 455 -18.98 8.92 3.92
C MET A 455 -18.09 7.77 4.39
N PHE A 456 -16.96 7.56 3.72
CA PHE A 456 -15.94 6.59 4.08
C PHE A 456 -14.54 7.09 3.66
N LEU A 457 -13.56 7.08 4.56
CA LEU A 457 -12.18 7.54 4.32
C LEU A 457 -12.11 8.96 3.73
N ASP A 458 -12.90 9.90 4.25
CA ASP A 458 -13.08 11.28 3.74
C ASP A 458 -13.66 11.42 2.31
N HIS A 459 -14.11 10.31 1.71
CA HIS A 459 -14.77 10.30 0.40
C HIS A 459 -16.27 10.01 0.56
N VAL A 460 -17.08 10.65 -0.28
CA VAL A 460 -18.51 10.41 -0.45
C VAL A 460 -18.69 9.46 -1.63
N LEU A 461 -19.27 8.30 -1.35
CA LEU A 461 -19.73 7.35 -2.34
C LEU A 461 -21.15 7.73 -2.74
N CYS A 462 -21.39 8.04 -4.01
CA CYS A 462 -22.72 8.40 -4.51
C CYS A 462 -22.99 7.83 -5.90
N ARG A 463 -24.26 7.61 -6.22
CA ARG A 463 -24.69 7.19 -7.55
C ARG A 463 -24.89 8.43 -8.43
N ARG A 464 -24.13 8.52 -9.52
CA ARG A 464 -24.26 9.57 -10.51
C ARG A 464 -25.01 9.05 -11.73
N VAL A 465 -26.11 9.71 -12.06
CA VAL A 465 -26.82 9.46 -13.32
C VAL A 465 -26.07 10.14 -14.45
N VAL A 466 -25.78 9.39 -15.50
CA VAL A 466 -25.14 9.87 -16.73
C VAL A 466 -26.06 9.56 -17.89
N TYR A 467 -26.12 10.44 -18.87
CA TYR A 467 -26.96 10.28 -20.06
C TYR A 467 -26.08 10.00 -21.28
N PRO A 468 -25.49 8.79 -21.41
CA PRO A 468 -24.66 8.47 -22.56
C PRO A 468 -25.49 8.46 -23.84
N THR A 469 -24.88 8.89 -24.94
CA THR A 469 -25.46 8.71 -26.27
C THR A 469 -25.00 7.36 -26.81
N LEU A 470 -25.90 6.39 -26.80
CA LEU A 470 -25.68 5.06 -27.37
C LEU A 470 -25.76 5.17 -28.89
N ARG A 471 -24.80 4.57 -29.59
CA ARG A 471 -24.78 4.51 -31.05
C ARG A 471 -24.71 3.05 -31.45
N TYR A 472 -25.74 2.56 -32.13
CA TYR A 472 -25.76 1.19 -32.65
C TYR A 472 -26.26 1.20 -34.09
N THR A 473 -25.82 0.19 -34.84
CA THR A 473 -26.25 -0.02 -36.23
C THR A 473 -27.52 -0.86 -36.20
N ALA A 474 -28.65 -0.28 -36.62
CA ALA A 474 -29.89 -1.03 -36.76
C ALA A 474 -29.83 -1.98 -37.96
N THR A 475 -30.73 -2.97 -37.98
CA THR A 475 -30.99 -3.83 -39.14
C THR A 475 -31.26 -2.95 -40.37
N GLY A 476 -30.40 -3.04 -41.39
CA GLY A 476 -30.39 -2.15 -42.55
C GLY A 476 -29.28 -1.09 -42.58
N GLY A 477 -28.30 -1.13 -41.66
CA GLY A 477 -27.09 -0.30 -41.74
C GLY A 477 -27.26 1.15 -41.26
N LYS A 478 -28.43 1.52 -40.75
CA LYS A 478 -28.70 2.86 -40.22
C LYS A 478 -28.13 3.01 -38.80
N ILE A 479 -27.23 3.96 -38.61
CA ILE A 479 -26.68 4.29 -37.28
C ILE A 479 -27.75 5.07 -36.50
N ILE A 480 -28.31 4.48 -35.46
CA ILE A 480 -29.26 5.12 -34.55
C ILE A 480 -28.48 5.65 -33.35
N SER A 481 -28.68 6.93 -33.01
CA SER A 481 -28.17 7.51 -31.77
C SER A 481 -29.30 7.74 -30.78
N GLU A 482 -29.29 7.00 -29.68
CA GLU A 482 -30.30 7.06 -28.62
C GLU A 482 -29.68 7.58 -27.32
N LYS A 483 -30.41 8.40 -26.57
CA LYS A 483 -29.98 8.86 -25.25
C LYS A 483 -30.36 7.80 -24.22
N GLY A 484 -29.38 7.04 -23.76
CA GLY A 484 -29.56 6.11 -22.64
C GLY A 484 -29.50 6.83 -21.31
N VAL A 485 -29.99 6.18 -20.25
CA VAL A 485 -29.76 6.56 -18.86
C VAL A 485 -28.85 5.52 -18.23
N GLY A 486 -27.60 5.89 -17.95
CA GLY A 486 -26.64 5.07 -17.24
C GLY A 486 -26.48 5.55 -15.80
N THR A 487 -26.07 4.65 -14.91
CA THR A 487 -25.73 5.03 -13.54
C THR A 487 -24.34 4.54 -13.18
N LEU A 488 -23.57 5.44 -12.57
CA LEU A 488 -22.17 5.28 -12.26
C LEU A 488 -21.95 5.43 -10.76
N LEU A 489 -21.06 4.61 -10.20
CA LEU A 489 -20.52 4.87 -8.88
C LEU A 489 -19.53 6.03 -8.97
N SER A 490 -19.81 7.11 -8.27
CA SER A 490 -18.96 8.29 -8.18
C SER A 490 -18.37 8.34 -6.78
N VAL A 491 -17.06 8.55 -6.71
CA VAL A 491 -16.34 8.72 -5.44
C VAL A 491 -15.78 10.13 -5.42
N THR A 492 -16.35 10.97 -4.57
CA THR A 492 -16.07 12.40 -4.51
C THR A 492 -15.52 12.80 -3.15
N ALA A 493 -14.67 13.80 -3.08
CA ALA A 493 -14.20 14.34 -1.81
C ALA A 493 -15.25 15.28 -1.20
N SER A 494 -15.47 15.17 0.11
CA SER A 494 -16.45 16.02 0.82
C SER A 494 -15.89 17.40 1.11
N LEU A 495 -16.34 18.42 0.36
CA LEU A 495 -15.95 19.81 0.62
C LEU A 495 -16.39 20.28 2.02
N LYS A 496 -17.55 19.81 2.50
CA LYS A 496 -18.04 20.13 3.85
C LYS A 496 -17.08 19.61 4.92
N GLN A 497 -16.61 18.37 4.78
CA GLN A 497 -15.64 17.77 5.71
C GLN A 497 -14.30 18.50 5.65
N CYS A 498 -13.81 18.79 4.44
CA CYS A 498 -12.59 19.57 4.23
C CYS A 498 -12.66 20.94 4.94
N ILE A 499 -13.79 21.64 4.87
CA ILE A 499 -14.02 22.90 5.60
C ILE A 499 -13.99 22.68 7.12
N ARG A 500 -14.63 21.62 7.64
CA ARG A 500 -14.59 21.28 9.07
C ARG A 500 -13.16 21.06 9.55
N GLN A 501 -12.35 20.33 8.80
CA GLN A 501 -10.94 20.06 9.16
C GLN A 501 -10.07 21.33 9.10
N PHE A 502 -10.22 22.16 8.07
CA PHE A 502 -9.53 23.46 8.03
C PHE A 502 -9.91 24.39 9.19
N ARG A 503 -11.16 24.30 9.71
CA ARG A 503 -11.58 25.02 10.93
C ARG A 503 -10.90 24.47 12.18
N LYS A 504 -10.86 23.14 12.35
CA LYS A 504 -10.15 22.47 13.45
C LYS A 504 -8.67 22.88 13.51
N LEU A 505 -8.07 23.12 12.34
CA LEU A 505 -6.67 23.54 12.18
C LEU A 505 -6.46 25.07 12.20
N GLU A 506 -7.49 25.85 12.57
CA GLU A 506 -7.43 27.31 12.70
C GLU A 506 -7.06 28.06 11.40
N PHE A 507 -7.24 27.45 10.23
CA PHE A 507 -7.01 28.07 8.92
C PHE A 507 -8.22 28.83 8.38
N LEU A 508 -9.40 28.68 9.00
CA LEU A 508 -10.66 29.29 8.58
C LEU A 508 -11.35 30.00 9.75
N LYS A 509 -12.08 31.10 9.46
CA LYS A 509 -12.93 31.80 10.43
C LYS A 509 -14.36 31.94 9.89
N GLY A 510 -15.34 31.73 10.77
CA GLY A 510 -16.76 31.96 10.49
C GLY A 510 -17.54 30.69 10.07
N ASP A 511 -18.85 30.71 10.36
CA ASP A 511 -19.75 29.57 10.13
C ASP A 511 -20.29 29.49 8.70
N ARG A 512 -20.50 30.64 8.05
CA ARG A 512 -21.19 30.73 6.74
C ARG A 512 -20.25 30.83 5.53
N GLU A 513 -19.15 31.57 5.61
CA GLU A 513 -18.21 31.75 4.50
C GLU A 513 -16.77 31.36 4.88
N PRO A 514 -16.05 30.62 4.03
CA PRO A 514 -14.68 30.20 4.31
C PRO A 514 -13.68 31.35 4.10
N ASP A 515 -13.53 32.24 5.09
CA ASP A 515 -12.47 33.26 5.08
C ASP A 515 -11.16 32.71 5.68
N PRO A 516 -10.04 32.69 4.92
CA PRO A 516 -8.76 32.16 5.41
C PRO A 516 -8.19 32.95 6.59
N GLN A 517 -7.63 32.29 7.60
CA GLN A 517 -6.93 32.92 8.72
C GLN A 517 -5.42 32.89 8.54
N PRO A 518 -4.67 33.90 9.03
CA PRO A 518 -3.21 33.92 8.95
C PRO A 518 -2.58 32.77 9.77
N CYS A 519 -1.70 31.99 9.14
CA CYS A 519 -0.96 30.91 9.78
C CYS A 519 0.19 31.44 10.67
N PHE A 520 -0.14 32.06 11.81
CA PHE A 520 0.84 32.67 12.72
C PHE A 520 1.83 31.66 13.33
N ARG A 521 1.52 30.36 13.32
CA ARG A 521 2.47 29.30 13.74
C ARG A 521 3.79 29.36 12.97
N MET A 522 3.79 29.87 11.74
CA MET A 522 4.97 30.03 10.89
C MET A 522 5.47 31.48 10.77
N PHE A 523 5.03 32.39 11.65
CA PHE A 523 5.35 33.83 11.52
C PHE A 523 6.86 34.14 11.48
N HIS A 524 7.66 33.37 12.21
CA HIS A 524 9.11 33.54 12.29
C HIS A 524 9.90 32.79 11.21
N ALA A 525 9.25 31.94 10.42
CA ALA A 525 9.90 31.21 9.34
C ALA A 525 10.17 32.12 8.13
N THR A 526 11.18 31.79 7.31
CA THR A 526 11.47 32.52 6.06
C THR A 526 10.35 32.30 5.04
N GLN A 527 10.26 33.19 4.03
CA GLN A 527 9.26 33.03 2.96
C GLN A 527 9.48 31.71 2.21
N ALA A 528 10.72 31.40 1.81
CA ALA A 528 11.08 30.17 1.13
C ALA A 528 10.69 28.92 1.94
N HIS A 529 11.06 28.86 3.23
CA HIS A 529 10.71 27.73 4.10
C HIS A 529 9.19 27.58 4.27
N THR A 530 8.47 28.70 4.41
CA THR A 530 7.01 28.68 4.55
C THR A 530 6.32 28.17 3.29
N ASN A 531 6.73 28.65 2.12
CA ASN A 531 6.20 28.18 0.84
C ASN A 531 6.54 26.71 0.62
N LEU A 532 7.76 26.26 0.94
CA LEU A 532 8.18 24.87 0.82
C LEU A 532 7.30 23.93 1.67
N GLN A 533 7.07 24.28 2.94
CA GLN A 533 6.20 23.50 3.82
C GLN A 533 4.75 23.44 3.29
N MET A 534 4.21 24.58 2.85
CA MET A 534 2.85 24.63 2.30
C MET A 534 2.72 23.92 0.95
N ASN A 535 3.77 23.93 0.12
CA ASN A 535 3.80 23.15 -1.11
C ASN A 535 3.76 21.65 -0.82
N LYS A 536 4.55 21.17 0.14
CA LYS A 536 4.47 19.77 0.58
C LYS A 536 3.06 19.40 1.04
N LEU A 537 2.42 20.25 1.85
CA LEU A 537 1.01 20.05 2.25
C LEU A 537 0.06 20.01 1.05
N LEU A 538 0.22 20.90 0.08
CA LEU A 538 -0.66 20.95 -1.09
C LEU A 538 -0.45 19.75 -2.01
N THR A 539 0.79 19.30 -2.21
CA THR A 539 1.11 18.08 -2.97
C THR A 539 0.53 16.85 -2.27
N THR A 540 0.64 16.74 -0.95
CA THR A 540 0.05 15.60 -0.22
C THR A 540 -1.47 15.64 -0.23
N MET A 541 -2.10 16.81 -0.14
CA MET A 541 -3.56 16.95 -0.34
C MET A 541 -3.99 16.56 -1.76
N ALA A 542 -3.21 16.94 -2.78
CA ALA A 542 -3.48 16.57 -4.16
C ALA A 542 -3.33 15.07 -4.41
N GLU A 543 -2.43 14.39 -3.70
CA GLU A 543 -2.27 12.94 -3.75
C GLU A 543 -3.35 12.22 -2.94
N TRP A 544 -3.73 12.74 -1.76
CA TRP A 544 -4.81 12.17 -0.95
C TRP A 544 -6.12 12.08 -1.74
N TYR A 545 -6.49 13.14 -2.47
CA TYR A 545 -7.67 13.20 -3.32
C TYR A 545 -7.44 12.76 -4.77
N ARG A 546 -6.39 11.96 -5.04
CA ARG A 546 -6.06 11.46 -6.38
C ARG A 546 -7.23 10.76 -7.07
N TYR A 547 -7.98 9.99 -6.28
CA TYR A 547 -9.14 9.22 -6.71
C TYR A 547 -10.44 9.95 -6.31
N ALA A 548 -10.55 11.26 -6.48
CA ALA A 548 -11.81 11.96 -6.26
C ALA A 548 -12.30 12.55 -7.59
N ASP A 549 -13.55 12.30 -8.00
CA ASP A 549 -14.05 12.81 -9.28
C ASP A 549 -14.07 14.35 -9.32
N ASN A 550 -14.20 14.98 -8.15
CA ASN A 550 -14.13 16.42 -7.94
C ASN A 550 -12.73 16.92 -7.50
N ARG A 551 -11.65 16.16 -7.72
CA ARG A 551 -10.26 16.48 -7.33
C ARG A 551 -9.87 17.93 -7.65
N LYS A 552 -10.11 18.38 -8.90
CA LYS A 552 -9.81 19.76 -9.33
C LYS A 552 -10.48 20.82 -8.46
N LYS A 553 -11.73 20.59 -8.02
CA LYS A 553 -12.47 21.52 -7.17
C LYS A 553 -11.91 21.55 -5.75
N VAL A 554 -11.69 20.39 -5.14
CA VAL A 554 -11.25 20.29 -3.75
C VAL A 554 -9.79 20.74 -3.58
N VAL A 555 -8.88 20.31 -4.45
CA VAL A 555 -7.47 20.74 -4.37
C VAL A 555 -7.32 22.25 -4.63
N ASN A 556 -8.08 22.80 -5.58
CA ASN A 556 -8.09 24.25 -5.81
C ASN A 556 -8.68 25.01 -4.61
N PHE A 557 -9.67 24.44 -3.93
CA PHE A 557 -10.17 25.00 -2.67
C PHE A 557 -9.08 24.99 -1.57
N CYS A 558 -8.40 23.87 -1.36
CA CYS A 558 -7.27 23.78 -0.41
C CYS A 558 -6.18 24.81 -0.74
N SER A 559 -5.78 24.90 -2.02
CA SER A 559 -4.82 25.92 -2.49
C SER A 559 -5.33 27.34 -2.25
N TYR A 560 -6.62 27.59 -2.42
CA TYR A 560 -7.22 28.90 -2.13
C TYR A 560 -7.11 29.28 -0.65
N ILE A 561 -7.41 28.36 0.26
CA ILE A 561 -7.32 28.58 1.71
C ILE A 561 -5.87 28.82 2.13
N ILE A 562 -4.96 27.93 1.74
CA ILE A 562 -3.54 28.03 2.12
C ILE A 562 -2.91 29.31 1.55
N ARG A 563 -3.14 29.61 0.27
CA ARG A 563 -2.64 30.85 -0.35
C ARG A 563 -3.23 32.11 0.29
N GLY A 564 -4.50 32.07 0.71
CA GLY A 564 -5.15 33.17 1.42
C GLY A 564 -4.56 33.37 2.82
N SER A 565 -4.34 32.27 3.54
CA SER A 565 -3.71 32.22 4.86
C SER A 565 -2.29 32.80 4.83
N LEU A 566 -1.46 32.34 3.88
CA LEU A 566 -0.09 32.84 3.70
C LEU A 566 -0.05 34.30 3.28
N ALA A 567 -0.96 34.75 2.41
CA ALA A 567 -1.01 36.17 2.06
C ALA A 567 -1.35 37.05 3.26
N LYS A 568 -2.25 36.62 4.16
CA LYS A 568 -2.53 37.35 5.41
C LYS A 568 -1.33 37.29 6.38
N LEU A 569 -0.64 36.15 6.45
CA LEU A 569 0.59 36.00 7.24
C LEU A 569 1.68 36.98 6.78
N TYR A 570 1.96 37.01 5.48
CA TYR A 570 2.96 37.91 4.90
C TYR A 570 2.54 39.38 4.96
N ALA A 571 1.24 39.66 4.86
CA ALA A 571 0.74 41.01 5.09
C ALA A 571 1.10 41.50 6.50
N ALA A 572 0.87 40.67 7.52
CA ALA A 572 1.26 40.99 8.89
C ALA A 572 2.79 41.07 9.06
N LYS A 573 3.54 40.09 8.53
CA LYS A 573 4.99 39.98 8.69
C LYS A 573 5.75 41.17 8.09
N TYR A 574 5.44 41.52 6.84
CA TYR A 574 6.11 42.59 6.09
C TYR A 574 5.40 43.96 6.23
N LYS A 575 4.47 44.08 7.20
CA LYS A 575 3.69 45.31 7.46
C LYS A 575 2.98 45.86 6.21
N LEU A 576 2.42 44.96 5.40
CA LEU A 576 1.59 45.27 4.24
C LEU A 576 0.12 45.30 4.68
N ARG A 577 -0.60 46.38 4.38
CA ARG A 577 -1.96 46.62 4.91
C ARG A 577 -3.03 45.63 4.41
N SER A 578 -2.80 44.91 3.31
CA SER A 578 -3.80 44.01 2.72
C SER A 578 -3.19 42.84 1.95
N ARG A 579 -3.96 41.73 1.83
CA ARG A 579 -3.60 40.57 0.98
C ARG A 579 -3.43 40.96 -0.49
N ALA A 580 -4.18 41.94 -0.98
CA ALA A 580 -4.10 42.41 -2.36
C ALA A 580 -2.73 43.05 -2.65
N LYS A 581 -2.19 43.82 -1.68
CA LYS A 581 -0.85 44.40 -1.81
C LYS A 581 0.25 43.33 -1.83
N VAL A 582 0.06 42.24 -1.08
CA VAL A 582 0.95 41.07 -1.13
C VAL A 582 0.94 40.46 -2.53
N TYR A 583 -0.23 40.17 -3.10
CA TYR A 583 -0.31 39.58 -4.44
C TYR A 583 0.24 40.49 -5.55
N LYS A 584 0.14 41.82 -5.38
CA LYS A 584 0.75 42.79 -6.31
C LYS A 584 2.28 42.69 -6.35
N ILE A 585 2.92 42.41 -5.20
CA ILE A 585 4.38 42.35 -5.08
C ILE A 585 4.88 40.91 -5.33
N ALA A 586 4.36 39.95 -4.57
CA ALA A 586 4.80 38.56 -4.54
C ALA A 586 4.29 37.70 -5.72
N SER A 587 3.47 38.29 -6.60
CA SER A 587 2.59 37.60 -7.57
C SER A 587 1.48 36.78 -6.92
N ARG A 588 0.52 36.29 -7.74
CA ARG A 588 -0.60 35.45 -7.27
C ARG A 588 -0.14 34.14 -6.61
N ASN A 589 1.02 33.61 -7.01
CA ASN A 589 1.57 32.36 -6.49
C ASN A 589 2.58 32.57 -5.34
N LEU A 590 2.80 33.80 -4.88
CA LEU A 590 3.74 34.12 -3.79
C LEU A 590 5.21 33.72 -4.06
N SER A 591 5.60 33.59 -5.34
CA SER A 591 6.97 33.21 -5.76
C SER A 591 7.98 34.34 -5.68
N ARG A 592 7.54 35.61 -5.80
CA ARG A 592 8.50 36.74 -5.74
C ARG A 592 8.83 37.07 -4.29
N PRO A 593 10.11 37.29 -3.94
CA PRO A 593 10.51 37.60 -2.58
C PRO A 593 9.93 38.94 -2.12
N LEU A 594 9.36 38.96 -0.92
CA LEU A 594 8.84 40.16 -0.27
C LEU A 594 9.97 40.88 0.48
N LYS A 595 10.10 42.20 0.26
CA LYS A 595 11.10 43.05 0.92
C LYS A 595 10.51 43.71 2.17
N ASP A 596 11.31 43.79 3.23
CA ASP A 596 11.01 44.67 4.36
C ASP A 596 11.25 46.14 3.98
N LYS A 597 10.49 47.05 4.60
CA LYS A 597 10.59 48.51 4.35
C LYS A 597 11.94 49.12 4.72
N LYS A 598 12.78 48.42 5.51
CA LYS A 598 14.19 48.79 5.72
C LYS A 598 14.99 48.08 4.62
N GLY A 599 15.39 48.84 3.61
CA GLY A 599 15.97 48.32 2.36
C GLY A 599 17.22 47.44 2.56
N GLN A 600 17.01 46.15 2.77
CA GLN A 600 17.99 45.12 2.43
C GLN A 600 17.62 44.54 1.07
N SER A 601 18.22 45.10 0.02
CA SER A 601 18.31 44.46 -1.28
C SER A 601 19.59 44.92 -1.95
N PRO A 602 20.71 44.24 -1.67
CA PRO A 602 21.33 43.31 -2.63
C PRO A 602 21.77 41.95 -2.03
N GLU A 603 21.80 41.82 -0.70
CA GLU A 603 22.45 40.70 0.00
C GLU A 603 21.71 39.36 -0.19
N TYR A 604 20.37 39.34 -0.10
CA TYR A 604 19.57 38.12 -0.35
C TYR A 604 19.69 37.60 -1.79
N THR A 605 19.75 38.50 -2.78
CA THR A 605 19.93 38.13 -4.18
C THR A 605 21.35 37.59 -4.44
N ASN A 606 22.35 38.17 -3.78
CA ASN A 606 23.73 37.69 -3.83
C ASN A 606 23.88 36.35 -3.11
N LEU A 607 23.24 36.16 -1.96
CA LEU A 607 23.20 34.89 -1.23
C LEU A 607 22.47 33.78 -2.00
N LEU A 608 21.38 34.12 -2.70
CA LEU A 608 20.70 33.23 -3.66
C LEU A 608 21.64 32.84 -4.80
N ARG A 609 22.35 33.81 -5.40
CA ARG A 609 23.31 33.55 -6.50
C ARG A 609 24.51 32.71 -6.03
N MET A 610 24.91 32.85 -4.76
CA MET A 610 25.95 32.05 -4.10
C MET A 610 25.43 30.70 -3.57
N GLY A 611 24.13 30.38 -3.69
CA GLY A 611 23.54 29.12 -3.21
C GLY A 611 23.41 29.00 -1.70
N LEU A 612 23.62 30.08 -0.94
CA LEU A 612 23.55 30.11 0.53
C LEU A 612 22.12 30.24 1.07
N VAL A 613 21.15 30.51 0.19
CA VAL A 613 19.75 30.75 0.54
C VAL A 613 18.83 30.07 -0.47
N ASP A 614 17.76 29.44 0.03
CA ASP A 614 16.77 28.75 -0.81
C ASP A 614 15.96 29.72 -1.69
N SER A 615 15.75 29.35 -2.95
CA SER A 615 14.82 30.04 -3.84
C SER A 615 13.39 30.02 -3.29
N VAL A 616 12.65 31.12 -3.51
CA VAL A 616 11.24 31.16 -3.13
C VAL A 616 10.42 30.47 -4.22
N ASP A 617 10.15 29.19 -4.01
CA ASP A 617 9.24 28.45 -4.87
C ASP A 617 7.81 28.99 -4.70
N GLY A 618 7.12 29.20 -5.83
CA GLY A 618 5.72 29.59 -5.82
C GLY A 618 4.83 28.48 -5.29
N LEU A 619 3.66 28.85 -4.76
CA LEU A 619 2.66 27.88 -4.35
C LEU A 619 2.13 27.08 -5.55
N GLN A 620 1.94 25.77 -5.36
CA GLN A 620 1.36 24.88 -6.37
C GLN A 620 -0.18 24.98 -6.44
N TYR A 621 -0.75 24.48 -7.54
CA TYR A 621 -2.21 24.33 -7.76
C TYR A 621 -3.05 25.60 -7.65
N THR A 622 -2.47 26.78 -7.93
CA THR A 622 -3.20 28.06 -7.85
C THR A 622 -4.30 28.25 -8.90
N ARG A 623 -4.28 27.44 -9.96
CA ARG A 623 -5.31 27.34 -11.00
C ARG A 623 -5.74 25.88 -11.09
N MET A 624 -7.03 25.66 -11.38
CA MET A 624 -7.58 24.31 -11.58
C MET A 624 -6.87 23.53 -12.70
N SER A 625 -6.33 24.20 -13.72
CA SER A 625 -5.59 23.57 -14.82
C SER A 625 -4.26 22.94 -14.40
N MET A 626 -3.68 23.37 -13.28
CA MET A 626 -2.44 22.80 -12.74
C MET A 626 -2.71 21.59 -11.84
N VAL A 627 -3.98 21.35 -11.47
CA VAL A 627 -4.36 20.18 -10.69
C VAL A 627 -4.46 19.00 -11.66
N PRO A 628 -3.74 17.89 -11.42
CA PRO A 628 -3.84 16.72 -12.27
C PRO A 628 -5.26 16.14 -12.29
N ASP A 629 -5.61 15.49 -13.38
CA ASP A 629 -6.92 14.85 -13.52
C ASP A 629 -7.11 13.71 -12.50
N PRO A 630 -8.37 13.38 -12.13
CA PRO A 630 -8.65 12.22 -11.30
C PRO A 630 -8.15 10.94 -11.96
N ASP A 631 -7.58 10.06 -11.16
CA ASP A 631 -7.12 8.75 -11.63
C ASP A 631 -8.28 7.75 -11.59
N TYR A 632 -8.61 7.18 -12.75
CA TYR A 632 -9.67 6.19 -12.93
C TYR A 632 -9.12 4.79 -13.21
N THR A 633 -7.81 4.56 -13.06
CA THR A 633 -7.21 3.24 -13.31
C THR A 633 -7.86 2.17 -12.42
N PRO A 634 -8.55 1.18 -13.01
CA PRO A 634 -9.17 0.11 -12.23
C PRO A 634 -8.10 -0.84 -11.69
N LEU A 635 -8.35 -1.42 -10.51
CA LEU A 635 -7.52 -2.50 -10.00
C LEU A 635 -7.85 -3.82 -10.73
N PRO A 636 -6.88 -4.64 -11.16
CA PRO A 636 -7.12 -5.96 -11.75
C PRO A 636 -7.94 -6.91 -10.87
N SER A 637 -8.65 -7.90 -11.44
CA SER A 637 -9.33 -8.98 -10.70
C SER A 637 -8.36 -9.69 -9.78
N GLY A 638 -8.75 -9.85 -8.51
CA GLY A 638 -7.87 -10.42 -7.49
C GLY A 638 -6.59 -9.60 -7.25
N TRP A 639 -6.63 -8.27 -7.36
CA TRP A 639 -5.45 -7.42 -7.11
C TRP A 639 -4.80 -7.74 -5.77
N ARG A 640 -3.48 -7.91 -5.81
CA ARG A 640 -2.59 -8.03 -4.65
C ARG A 640 -1.53 -6.93 -4.68
N PRO A 641 -0.99 -6.54 -3.51
CA PRO A 641 0.20 -5.70 -3.44
C PRO A 641 1.39 -6.26 -4.24
N ASP A 642 2.26 -5.39 -4.74
CA ASP A 642 3.34 -5.81 -5.64
C ASP A 642 4.38 -6.73 -4.96
N HIS A 643 4.62 -6.54 -3.65
CA HIS A 643 5.48 -7.43 -2.89
C HIS A 643 4.91 -8.85 -2.78
N GLU A 644 3.60 -9.01 -2.59
CA GLU A 644 2.95 -10.32 -2.60
C GLU A 644 3.00 -10.97 -3.98
N LYS A 645 2.80 -10.21 -5.06
CA LYS A 645 2.92 -10.74 -6.43
C LYS A 645 4.32 -11.30 -6.68
N PHE A 646 5.35 -10.53 -6.32
CA PHE A 646 6.73 -10.95 -6.45
C PHE A 646 7.03 -12.21 -5.62
N LEU A 647 6.50 -12.30 -4.39
CA LEU A 647 6.62 -13.49 -3.56
C LEU A 647 5.95 -14.72 -4.19
N LEU A 648 4.72 -14.57 -4.71
CA LEU A 648 4.00 -15.67 -5.35
C LEU A 648 4.66 -16.11 -6.66
N GLU A 649 5.19 -15.17 -7.45
CA GLU A 649 5.99 -15.47 -8.64
C GLU A 649 7.27 -16.23 -8.27
N TYR A 650 7.97 -15.79 -7.23
CA TYR A 650 9.13 -16.51 -6.71
C TYR A 650 8.79 -17.92 -6.21
N ILE A 651 7.67 -18.08 -5.50
CA ILE A 651 7.19 -19.40 -5.06
C ILE A 651 6.91 -20.30 -6.27
N LYS A 652 6.24 -19.78 -7.30
CA LYS A 652 5.99 -20.51 -8.55
C LYS A 652 7.27 -20.89 -9.27
N LEU A 653 8.30 -20.04 -9.27
CA LEU A 653 9.59 -20.33 -9.90
C LEU A 653 10.45 -21.31 -9.10
N THR A 654 10.18 -21.50 -7.82
CA THR A 654 10.92 -22.42 -6.95
C THR A 654 10.21 -23.75 -6.73
N ASP A 655 8.97 -23.86 -7.21
CA ASP A 655 8.23 -25.11 -7.20
C ASP A 655 8.83 -26.11 -8.20
N GLN A 656 9.00 -27.35 -7.77
CA GLN A 656 9.70 -28.36 -8.57
C GLN A 656 8.86 -28.78 -9.77
N GLN A 657 7.54 -28.88 -9.59
CA GLN A 657 6.62 -29.29 -10.64
C GLN A 657 6.59 -28.26 -11.77
N THR A 658 6.43 -26.97 -11.45
CA THR A 658 6.45 -25.90 -12.44
C THR A 658 7.81 -25.80 -13.14
N LEU A 659 8.92 -26.02 -12.44
CA LEU A 659 10.26 -26.06 -13.04
C LEU A 659 10.42 -27.25 -13.99
N GLU A 660 9.84 -28.40 -13.67
CA GLU A 660 9.84 -29.58 -14.54
C GLU A 660 8.93 -29.39 -15.74
N GLU A 661 7.74 -28.80 -15.57
CA GLU A 661 6.84 -28.40 -16.66
C GLU A 661 7.51 -27.38 -17.58
N GLN A 662 8.17 -26.35 -17.04
CA GLN A 662 8.94 -25.39 -17.83
C GLN A 662 10.10 -26.06 -18.56
N ARG A 663 10.79 -27.01 -17.92
CA ARG A 663 11.86 -27.78 -18.57
C ARG A 663 11.32 -28.70 -19.67
N SER A 664 10.12 -29.27 -19.49
CA SER A 664 9.44 -30.08 -20.51
C SER A 664 9.01 -29.20 -21.67
N CYS A 665 8.37 -28.07 -21.39
CA CYS A 665 8.00 -27.05 -22.37
C CYS A 665 9.21 -26.55 -23.17
N ILE A 666 10.33 -26.24 -22.50
CA ILE A 666 11.60 -25.86 -23.17
C ILE A 666 12.16 -27.03 -24.00
N ARG A 667 11.96 -28.29 -23.59
CA ARG A 667 12.43 -29.47 -24.32
C ARG A 667 11.55 -29.80 -25.53
N GLU A 668 10.24 -29.58 -25.42
CA GLU A 668 9.23 -29.85 -26.45
C GLU A 668 9.17 -28.73 -27.50
N GLU A 669 9.16 -27.46 -27.07
CA GLU A 669 9.05 -26.30 -27.97
C GLU A 669 10.41 -25.71 -28.38
N GLY A 670 11.49 -26.08 -27.67
CA GLY A 670 12.81 -25.49 -27.85
C GLY A 670 12.92 -24.04 -27.35
N LEU A 671 14.14 -23.55 -27.18
CA LEU A 671 14.38 -22.11 -26.95
C LEU A 671 14.26 -21.36 -28.28
N ILE A 672 13.05 -20.93 -28.61
CA ILE A 672 12.80 -20.12 -29.81
C ILE A 672 13.39 -18.72 -29.57
N THR A 673 14.39 -18.32 -30.36
CA THR A 673 14.92 -16.96 -30.26
C THR A 673 13.85 -15.96 -30.71
N PRO A 674 13.85 -14.70 -30.24
CA PRO A 674 12.91 -13.70 -30.71
C PRO A 674 12.89 -13.56 -32.24
N GLN A 675 14.04 -13.79 -32.91
CA GLN A 675 14.13 -13.86 -34.36
C GLN A 675 13.40 -15.07 -34.96
N ASP A 676 13.51 -16.25 -34.34
CA ASP A 676 12.83 -17.46 -34.81
C ASP A 676 11.31 -17.35 -34.59
N HIS A 677 10.88 -16.72 -33.50
CA HIS A 677 9.45 -16.48 -33.24
C HIS A 677 8.85 -15.51 -34.26
N ILE A 678 9.58 -14.44 -34.60
CA ILE A 678 9.18 -13.52 -35.68
C ILE A 678 9.16 -14.26 -37.03
N SER A 679 10.14 -15.12 -37.29
CA SER A 679 10.22 -15.91 -38.53
C SER A 679 9.07 -16.90 -38.64
N MET A 680 8.68 -17.55 -37.54
CA MET A 680 7.51 -18.42 -37.43
C MET A 680 6.20 -17.67 -37.63
N LEU A 681 6.05 -16.47 -37.02
CA LEU A 681 4.90 -15.59 -37.23
C LEU A 681 4.78 -15.13 -38.68
N VAL A 682 5.90 -14.76 -39.31
CA VAL A 682 5.94 -14.38 -40.73
C VAL A 682 5.64 -15.58 -41.62
N TRP A 683 6.16 -16.76 -41.28
CA TRP A 683 5.89 -18.00 -42.00
C TRP A 683 4.42 -18.44 -41.88
N SER A 684 3.81 -18.34 -40.69
CA SER A 684 2.41 -18.65 -40.47
C SER A 684 1.50 -17.65 -41.17
N TYR A 685 1.84 -16.35 -41.16
CA TYR A 685 1.16 -15.34 -41.97
C TYR A 685 1.26 -15.65 -43.46
N LYS A 686 2.44 -16.04 -43.94
CA LYS A 686 2.68 -16.37 -45.36
C LYS A 686 1.95 -17.66 -45.76
N LYS A 687 1.89 -18.67 -44.89
CA LYS A 687 1.16 -19.92 -45.10
C LYS A 687 -0.35 -19.70 -45.09
N ASN A 688 -0.86 -18.89 -44.15
CA ASN A 688 -2.28 -18.60 -44.03
C ASN A 688 -2.76 -17.55 -45.05
N ALA A 689 -1.88 -16.69 -45.56
CA ALA A 689 -2.18 -15.80 -46.68
C ALA A 689 -2.29 -16.55 -48.03
N VAL A 690 -1.70 -17.75 -48.13
CA VAL A 690 -1.83 -18.63 -49.31
C VAL A 690 -3.10 -19.48 -49.27
N LEU A 691 -3.77 -19.59 -48.11
CA LEU A 691 -5.04 -20.31 -47.90
C LEU A 691 -6.26 -19.39 -47.86
N LEU A 692 -6.28 -18.37 -48.72
CA LEU A 692 -7.50 -17.65 -49.08
C LEU A 692 -7.96 -18.05 -50.48
N PRO A 693 -8.73 -19.14 -50.65
CA PRO A 693 -9.70 -19.21 -51.73
C PRO A 693 -10.88 -18.32 -51.37
N SER A 694 -11.25 -17.49 -52.34
CA SER A 694 -12.51 -16.73 -52.43
C SER A 694 -13.69 -17.52 -51.90
N SER A 695 -14.38 -16.96 -50.89
CA SER A 695 -15.67 -17.43 -50.41
C SER A 695 -16.72 -17.36 -51.53
N LYS A 696 -17.23 -18.53 -51.94
CA LYS A 696 -18.63 -18.72 -52.34
C LYS A 696 -19.13 -20.01 -51.68
N GLU A 697 -20.16 -19.85 -50.84
CA GLU A 697 -21.38 -20.67 -50.64
C GLU A 697 -21.34 -22.11 -51.21
N SER A 698 -21.79 -23.18 -50.56
CA SER A 698 -22.88 -23.36 -49.58
C SER A 698 -22.99 -24.84 -49.17
N ASP A 699 -23.57 -25.07 -47.98
CA ASP A 699 -24.48 -26.16 -47.60
C ASP A 699 -24.03 -27.60 -47.25
N VAL A 700 -24.68 -28.07 -46.16
CA VAL A 700 -25.01 -29.45 -45.71
C VAL A 700 -23.89 -30.27 -45.04
N GLN A 701 -24.05 -31.08 -43.99
CA GLN A 701 -24.94 -31.29 -42.83
C GLN A 701 -24.43 -32.60 -42.15
N GLU A 702 -24.64 -32.77 -40.82
CA GLU A 702 -24.52 -34.04 -40.05
C GLU A 702 -23.11 -34.67 -39.96
N SER A 703 -22.67 -35.44 -38.94
CA SER A 703 -23.11 -35.92 -37.62
C SER A 703 -21.86 -36.67 -37.07
N ILE A 704 -21.38 -36.40 -35.86
CA ILE A 704 -21.39 -37.29 -34.66
C ILE A 704 -20.71 -38.68 -34.83
N GLU A 705 -19.78 -38.98 -33.89
CA GLU A 705 -19.19 -40.30 -33.54
C GLU A 705 -18.24 -40.93 -34.60
N ASP A 706 -17.15 -41.65 -34.28
CA ASP A 706 -16.79 -42.40 -33.08
C ASP A 706 -15.26 -42.64 -33.04
N LEU A 707 -14.82 -43.11 -31.88
CA LEU A 707 -13.46 -43.48 -31.50
C LEU A 707 -12.85 -44.65 -32.32
N GLY A 708 -11.54 -44.56 -32.55
CA GLY A 708 -10.63 -45.67 -32.22
C GLY A 708 -10.16 -46.59 -33.35
N SER A 709 -8.86 -46.92 -33.25
CA SER A 709 -8.17 -48.07 -33.84
C SER A 709 -8.03 -48.06 -35.35
N ASP A 710 -6.99 -48.61 -35.96
CA ASP A 710 -5.60 -48.90 -35.65
C ASP A 710 -5.06 -49.38 -37.00
N THR A 711 -3.75 -49.32 -37.15
CA THR A 711 -2.96 -50.20 -38.02
C THR A 711 -3.18 -50.14 -39.54
N ASP A 712 -2.12 -49.63 -40.15
CA ASP A 712 -1.31 -50.35 -41.13
C ASP A 712 -1.77 -50.48 -42.59
N GLU A 713 -0.86 -49.92 -43.39
CA GLU A 713 -0.17 -50.63 -44.46
C GLU A 713 -0.62 -50.39 -45.91
N LEU A 714 0.43 -50.05 -46.66
CA LEU A 714 0.64 -50.28 -48.08
C LEU A 714 0.04 -49.22 -49.02
N ASN A 715 0.82 -48.20 -49.38
CA ASN A 715 1.96 -48.19 -50.30
C ASN A 715 1.54 -48.24 -51.78
N ASN A 716 2.25 -47.40 -52.53
CA ASN A 716 2.46 -47.41 -53.97
C ASN A 716 1.32 -46.90 -54.85
N LYS A 717 1.51 -45.72 -55.45
CA LYS A 717 2.11 -45.51 -56.80
C LYS A 717 0.98 -45.56 -57.84
N GLU A 718 0.93 -44.77 -58.89
CA GLU A 718 1.87 -43.88 -59.56
C GLU A 718 1.02 -43.15 -60.61
N LEU A 719 1.48 -41.97 -61.04
CA LEU A 719 1.45 -41.48 -62.43
C LEU A 719 0.09 -41.50 -63.17
N GLY A 720 -0.46 -40.39 -63.65
CA GLY A 720 0.20 -39.20 -64.12
C GLY A 720 -0.44 -38.74 -65.43
N HIS A 721 -0.34 -37.44 -65.64
CA HIS A 721 -0.27 -36.73 -66.92
C HIS A 721 -1.50 -36.51 -67.81
N GLY A 722 -1.63 -35.21 -68.13
CA GLY A 722 -1.88 -34.70 -69.47
C GLY A 722 -3.34 -34.41 -69.75
N GLY A 723 -3.77 -33.20 -70.09
CA GLY A 723 -3.07 -32.02 -70.56
C GLY A 723 -3.95 -31.32 -71.60
N HIS A 724 -3.89 -29.97 -71.60
CA HIS A 724 -4.27 -29.07 -72.72
C HIS A 724 -5.75 -29.03 -73.14
N GLN A 725 -6.33 -27.97 -73.70
CA GLN A 725 -6.02 -26.56 -74.02
C GLN A 725 -7.36 -26.01 -74.53
N GLY A 726 -7.58 -24.69 -74.49
CA GLY A 726 -8.45 -24.05 -75.49
C GLY A 726 -9.48 -23.04 -74.99
N PHE A 727 -9.07 -21.78 -74.99
CA PHE A 727 -9.81 -20.51 -75.17
C PHE A 727 -10.93 -20.55 -76.26
N PRO A 728 -11.68 -19.44 -76.58
CA PRO A 728 -11.76 -18.09 -75.98
C PRO A 728 -13.21 -17.52 -75.79
N GLN A 729 -13.29 -16.39 -75.04
CA GLN A 729 -14.02 -15.10 -75.20
C GLN A 729 -15.12 -14.87 -76.28
N PRO A 730 -15.84 -13.71 -76.35
CA PRO A 730 -15.91 -12.52 -75.45
C PRO A 730 -17.34 -11.98 -75.19
N THR A 731 -17.43 -10.83 -74.49
CA THR A 731 -18.38 -9.67 -74.54
C THR A 731 -18.98 -9.37 -73.16
N GLU A 732 -18.54 -8.32 -72.47
CA GLU A 732 -18.81 -6.87 -72.57
C GLU A 732 -19.65 -6.41 -71.37
N MET A 733 -19.11 -5.39 -70.68
CA MET A 733 -19.74 -4.25 -69.98
C MET A 733 -20.99 -4.53 -69.11
N SER A 734 -21.05 -4.12 -67.84
CA SER A 734 -20.57 -2.88 -67.21
C SER A 734 -20.56 -3.03 -65.68
#